data_AF-A0A367JPD5-F1
#
_entry.id   AF-A0A367JPD5-F1
#
_cell.length_a   1.000
_cell.length_b   1.000
_cell.length_c   1.000
_cell.angle_alpha   90.00
_cell.angle_beta   90.00
_cell.angle_gamma   90.00
#
_symmetry.space_group_name_H-M   'P 1'
#
loop_
_entity.id
_entity.type
_entity.pdbx_description
1 polymer ?
#
loop_
_entity_poly.entity_id
_entity_poly.type
_entity_poly.pdbx_seq_one_letter_code
_entity_poly.pdbx_strand_id
1 'polypeptide(L)'
;DFWHYGYLKDAPQNQERHHRFVIDGASNFRRVENTHVYGVSQPTVNGLRQVIRNLLSSSERILWINLREEPIIYINGIPYVLRDRAFTLRNLRAYKGITGSRMEQLEKRLKEDVIKEVMQCGGRILLHGEDSNGNVLSSWEDVDIQDIMTVREVMEFAALEVRQTYDSSDDDSDNTKQPAVSNILEYYRVPITAEKAPEWRDIDDLQALVTGVDHSKTAIIMNDQVGLGRSTTGTIIATLLTRWIRPKTQQVLRSPSCYPNYQIINSLLRVIKRGLENKQIVDYTMDQCAIGARQLRDIIESARVQAEKEKEEDPSQFKRTVKRGITALERYFLFICFQAYLDGTSPSLVNETESFSHWMERHPELNTILDDLLCASEEEQFRSLMPVEKSLTGDGIALSSEVMSVVSRRHGQVLAQQTILKHDAFPGCQKMSLKEKIPGAYNFRRVEISKIKSAVKYGGMAATVGGLAADMERSDEDPLTAPFICGCAMPNKDAVKSILKAMQAGPGGKRRVLWTCLREEPVIYVNKNPYVLRLFIDPLKNLETTGISKERVESMEDQMKYEVLQELKEYDGRILLHDEEAGSFNLMPVWETVPPEEVETPGEVFASIRAEGYQVDYLRIPITDEQAPIPDVFDQLIQRMQEANQGYDIMFNCQMGRGRTTTGMVVASLLSMILSNDAIGDMTDSFMVDSSSNVNTTMFSLQSDEEIDESYEERERYENGEYRIILQLVSVLSYGKLAKRLTDQAINMCDHMQNLRKAIYDYKLRLETMTDHGSKKWKSVHEVAMNYLVRYFYLIVFTNYLLEEMGSIKGEEDDNSFKEAKKLTTFKEWLKNRREIVNIISLQSFDLC
;
A
#
# COMPACT_ATOMS: atom_id res chain seq x y z
N ASP A 1 -28.66 -39.03 26.95
CA ASP A 1 -27.34 -39.37 26.37
C ASP A 1 -27.23 -39.13 24.85
N PHE A 2 -27.70 -37.99 24.35
CA PHE A 2 -27.63 -37.63 22.91
C PHE A 2 -26.60 -36.54 22.58
N TRP A 3 -25.94 -35.95 23.58
CA TRP A 3 -25.16 -34.69 23.45
C TRP A 3 -23.63 -34.86 23.50
N HIS A 4 -23.08 -36.02 23.16
CA HIS A 4 -21.66 -36.32 23.45
C HIS A 4 -20.87 -36.98 22.32
N TYR A 5 -21.25 -36.85 21.05
CA TYR A 5 -20.40 -37.39 19.97
C TYR A 5 -20.44 -36.55 18.70
N GLY A 6 -19.41 -35.73 18.55
CA GLY A 6 -19.01 -35.05 17.31
C GLY A 6 -17.77 -34.24 17.64
N TYR A 7 -16.64 -34.50 16.96
CA TYR A 7 -15.32 -33.85 17.10
C TYR A 7 -14.21 -34.55 17.92
N LEU A 8 -14.33 -35.85 18.22
CA LEU A 8 -13.17 -36.68 18.62
C LEU A 8 -13.06 -37.93 17.75
N LYS A 9 -12.43 -37.78 16.58
CA LYS A 9 -11.78 -38.78 15.70
C LYS A 9 -11.39 -37.99 14.44
N ASP A 10 -10.15 -37.57 14.22
CA ASP A 10 -8.95 -38.40 14.12
C ASP A 10 -7.73 -37.72 14.75
N ALA A 11 -7.25 -38.27 15.87
CA ALA A 11 -5.87 -38.08 16.29
C ALA A 11 -5.22 -39.47 16.32
N PRO A 12 -4.19 -39.75 15.48
CA PRO A 12 -3.45 -40.99 15.61
C PRO A 12 -2.87 -41.08 17.03
N GLN A 13 -2.96 -42.26 17.63
CA GLN A 13 -2.69 -42.57 19.03
C GLN A 13 -1.25 -42.32 19.53
N ASN A 14 -0.42 -41.57 18.83
CA ASN A 14 0.95 -41.24 19.21
C ASN A 14 1.35 -39.81 18.83
N GLN A 15 0.74 -38.79 19.46
CA GLN A 15 1.33 -37.44 19.49
C GLN A 15 1.52 -36.99 20.93
N GLU A 16 2.76 -36.59 21.22
CA GLU A 16 3.28 -36.26 22.53
C GLU A 16 2.44 -35.19 23.25
N ARG A 17 2.10 -35.50 24.49
CA ARG A 17 1.28 -34.68 25.38
C ARG A 17 2.12 -33.52 25.94
N HIS A 18 2.15 -32.40 25.25
CA HIS A 18 2.63 -31.14 25.82
C HIS A 18 1.53 -30.07 25.68
N HIS A 19 0.83 -29.78 26.79
CA HIS A 19 -0.05 -28.62 27.03
C HIS A 19 -1.49 -28.60 26.43
N ARG A 20 -2.36 -29.58 26.75
CA ARG A 20 -3.82 -29.43 26.59
C ARG A 20 -4.56 -29.65 27.91
N PHE A 21 -5.16 -28.59 28.45
CA PHE A 21 -6.17 -28.68 29.52
C PHE A 21 -7.50 -29.05 28.85
N VAL A 22 -8.01 -30.26 29.07
CA VAL A 22 -9.35 -30.62 28.59
C VAL A 22 -10.34 -30.16 29.65
N ILE A 23 -11.11 -29.12 29.35
CA ILE A 23 -12.21 -28.64 30.20
C ILE A 23 -13.52 -29.06 29.55
N ASP A 24 -14.31 -29.84 30.27
CA ASP A 24 -15.60 -30.30 29.76
C ASP A 24 -16.55 -29.11 29.55
N GLY A 25 -17.12 -29.01 28.34
CA GLY A 25 -17.91 -27.85 27.90
C GLY A 25 -17.10 -26.62 27.45
N ALA A 26 -15.76 -26.65 27.42
CA ALA A 26 -14.92 -25.57 26.91
C ALA A 26 -13.77 -26.11 26.04
N SER A 27 -14.11 -26.48 24.80
CA SER A 27 -13.19 -27.08 23.84
C SER A 27 -12.06 -26.13 23.42
N ASN A 28 -10.92 -26.70 23.03
CA ASN A 28 -9.72 -25.97 22.57
C ASN A 28 -9.21 -24.88 23.53
N PHE A 29 -9.53 -24.99 24.83
CA PHE A 29 -8.94 -24.15 25.87
C PHE A 29 -7.43 -24.36 25.93
N ARG A 30 -6.67 -23.28 25.71
CA ARG A 30 -5.20 -23.31 25.63
C ARG A 30 -4.61 -22.02 26.17
N ARG A 31 -3.34 -22.10 26.56
CA ARG A 31 -2.50 -20.98 26.98
C ARG A 31 -1.34 -20.84 26.01
N VAL A 32 -1.06 -19.62 25.54
CA VAL A 32 0.15 -19.33 24.75
C VAL A 32 1.35 -19.38 25.70
N GLU A 33 2.40 -20.10 25.30
CA GLU A 33 3.54 -20.40 26.14
C GLU A 33 4.16 -19.12 26.74
N ASN A 34 4.54 -19.16 28.02
CA ASN A 34 5.19 -18.05 28.72
C ASN A 34 4.42 -16.71 28.77
N THR A 35 3.12 -16.70 28.46
CA THR A 35 2.23 -15.52 28.54
C THR A 35 1.00 -15.78 29.40
N HIS A 36 0.18 -14.76 29.68
CA HIS A 36 -1.16 -14.90 30.25
C HIS A 36 -2.26 -14.77 29.18
N VAL A 37 -1.94 -15.14 27.93
CA VAL A 37 -2.88 -15.11 26.80
C VAL A 37 -3.44 -16.52 26.57
N TYR A 38 -4.75 -16.61 26.45
CA TYR A 38 -5.50 -17.86 26.32
C TYR A 38 -6.44 -17.82 25.11
N GLY A 39 -6.71 -18.98 24.54
CA GLY A 39 -7.71 -19.14 23.48
C GLY A 39 -8.70 -20.25 23.83
N VAL A 40 -9.97 -20.09 23.45
CA VAL A 40 -11.03 -21.07 23.75
C VAL A 40 -12.15 -21.06 22.70
N SER A 41 -12.85 -22.19 22.52
CA SER A 41 -14.11 -22.22 21.77
C SER A 41 -15.24 -21.55 22.57
N GLN A 42 -16.41 -21.37 21.97
CA GLN A 42 -17.57 -20.88 22.72
C GLN A 42 -17.94 -21.93 23.77
N PRO A 43 -17.87 -21.61 25.07
CA PRO A 43 -18.10 -22.61 26.11
C PRO A 43 -19.59 -22.72 26.45
N THR A 44 -20.00 -23.85 27.02
CA THR A 44 -21.26 -23.97 27.77
C THR A 44 -21.15 -23.20 29.07
N VAL A 45 -22.27 -22.95 29.77
CA VAL A 45 -22.24 -22.27 31.08
C VAL A 45 -21.37 -23.05 32.08
N ASN A 46 -21.45 -24.39 32.08
CA ASN A 46 -20.60 -25.21 32.94
C ASN A 46 -19.11 -25.13 32.55
N GLY A 47 -18.80 -25.15 31.25
CA GLY A 47 -17.43 -24.98 30.78
C GLY A 47 -16.85 -23.61 31.16
N LEU A 48 -17.66 -22.55 31.03
CA LEU A 48 -17.27 -21.20 31.42
C LEU A 48 -16.90 -21.12 32.92
N ARG A 49 -17.71 -21.71 33.81
CA ARG A 49 -17.42 -21.77 35.24
C ARG A 49 -16.08 -22.45 35.53
N GLN A 50 -15.82 -23.57 34.85
CA GLN A 50 -14.57 -24.32 35.03
C GLN A 50 -13.36 -23.51 34.53
N VAL A 51 -13.48 -22.81 33.40
CA VAL A 51 -12.43 -21.92 32.89
C VAL A 51 -12.13 -20.80 33.89
N ILE A 52 -13.17 -20.11 34.39
CA ILE A 52 -13.01 -19.03 35.37
C ILE A 52 -12.33 -19.55 36.64
N ARG A 53 -12.80 -20.67 37.22
CA ARG A 53 -12.19 -21.27 38.42
C ARG A 53 -10.73 -21.64 38.21
N ASN A 54 -10.40 -22.22 37.05
CA ASN A 54 -9.03 -22.59 36.71
C ASN A 54 -8.13 -21.35 36.63
N LEU A 55 -8.56 -20.29 35.95
CA LEU A 55 -7.75 -19.09 35.77
C LEU A 55 -7.55 -18.30 37.05
N LEU A 56 -8.57 -18.20 37.91
CA LEU A 56 -8.47 -17.50 39.20
C LEU A 56 -7.49 -18.15 40.18
N SER A 57 -7.10 -19.41 39.97
CA SER A 57 -6.00 -20.02 40.73
C SER A 57 -4.62 -19.42 40.41
N SER A 58 -4.48 -18.73 39.28
CA SER A 58 -3.21 -18.28 38.71
C SER A 58 -3.19 -16.80 38.29
N SER A 59 -4.33 -16.11 38.34
CA SER A 59 -4.50 -14.73 37.91
C SER A 59 -5.56 -14.05 38.79
N GLU A 60 -5.35 -12.78 39.14
CA GLU A 60 -6.28 -12.01 39.97
C GLU A 60 -7.50 -11.52 39.17
N ARG A 61 -7.35 -11.35 37.86
CA ARG A 61 -8.36 -10.81 36.96
C ARG A 61 -8.43 -11.59 35.65
N ILE A 62 -9.58 -11.52 34.99
CA ILE A 62 -9.82 -12.12 33.67
C ILE A 62 -10.38 -11.05 32.73
N LEU A 63 -9.73 -10.85 31.60
CA LEU A 63 -10.24 -10.09 30.46
C LEU A 63 -10.73 -11.08 29.40
N TRP A 64 -12.04 -11.16 29.19
CA TRP A 64 -12.67 -12.05 28.23
C TRP A 64 -13.13 -11.28 26.99
N ILE A 65 -12.49 -11.56 25.84
CA ILE A 65 -12.78 -10.92 24.56
C ILE A 65 -13.42 -11.94 23.61
N ASN A 66 -14.67 -11.67 23.23
CA ASN A 66 -15.40 -12.48 22.28
C ASN A 66 -15.28 -11.91 20.87
N LEU A 67 -14.70 -12.71 19.97
CA LEU A 67 -14.40 -12.30 18.60
C LEU A 67 -15.54 -12.60 17.61
N ARG A 68 -16.70 -13.07 18.09
CA ARG A 68 -17.81 -13.52 17.23
C ARG A 68 -18.67 -12.38 16.70
N GLU A 69 -18.78 -12.30 15.38
CA GLU A 69 -19.69 -11.41 14.64
C GLU A 69 -21.14 -11.94 14.54
N GLU A 70 -21.41 -13.11 15.10
CA GLU A 70 -22.75 -13.69 15.16
C GLU A 70 -23.41 -13.38 16.51
N PRO A 71 -24.71 -13.04 16.56
CA PRO A 71 -25.44 -12.93 17.82
C PRO A 71 -25.63 -14.33 18.43
N ILE A 72 -25.36 -14.46 19.73
CA ILE A 72 -25.40 -15.72 20.46
C ILE A 72 -26.44 -15.61 21.58
N ILE A 73 -27.24 -16.66 21.73
CA ILE A 73 -28.17 -16.83 22.84
C ILE A 73 -27.90 -18.14 23.55
N TYR A 74 -27.96 -18.15 24.87
CA TYR A 74 -27.87 -19.37 25.67
C TYR A 74 -29.28 -19.84 26.04
N ILE A 75 -29.51 -21.14 25.87
CA ILE A 75 -30.75 -21.82 26.25
C ILE A 75 -30.34 -23.07 27.03
N ASN A 76 -30.88 -23.25 28.24
CA ASN A 76 -30.53 -24.37 29.13
C ASN A 76 -29.00 -24.54 29.34
N GLY A 77 -28.27 -23.42 29.33
CA GLY A 77 -26.82 -23.38 29.50
C GLY A 77 -25.98 -23.76 28.26
N ILE A 78 -26.61 -23.95 27.09
CA ILE A 78 -25.96 -24.27 25.81
C ILE A 78 -26.06 -23.06 24.85
N PRO A 79 -24.97 -22.68 24.15
CA PRO A 79 -24.99 -21.56 23.21
C PRO A 79 -25.57 -21.92 21.83
N TYR A 80 -26.47 -21.09 21.32
CA TYR A 80 -27.10 -21.18 20.00
C TYR A 80 -26.90 -19.90 19.18
N VAL A 81 -26.97 -20.03 17.86
CA VAL A 81 -26.86 -18.92 16.89
C VAL A 81 -27.96 -18.98 15.84
N LEU A 82 -28.33 -17.83 15.30
CA LEU A 82 -29.26 -17.78 14.17
C LEU A 82 -28.60 -18.16 12.85
N ARG A 83 -29.33 -18.92 12.03
CA ARG A 83 -28.93 -19.39 10.70
C ARG A 83 -30.08 -19.25 9.71
N ASP A 84 -29.73 -19.00 8.45
CA ASP A 84 -30.69 -19.00 7.35
C ASP A 84 -31.08 -20.44 6.99
N ARG A 85 -32.37 -20.69 6.74
CA ARG A 85 -32.88 -22.02 6.40
C ARG A 85 -32.25 -22.60 5.13
N ALA A 86 -31.96 -21.77 4.13
CA ALA A 86 -31.32 -22.19 2.89
C ALA A 86 -29.80 -22.39 3.03
N PHE A 87 -29.18 -21.81 4.08
CA PHE A 87 -27.74 -21.85 4.30
C PHE A 87 -27.40 -22.11 5.77
N THR A 88 -27.86 -23.26 6.29
CA THR A 88 -27.80 -23.62 7.71
C THR A 88 -26.38 -23.66 8.30
N LEU A 89 -25.38 -23.98 7.49
CA LEU A 89 -23.98 -24.09 7.89
C LEU A 89 -23.16 -22.81 7.63
N ARG A 90 -23.77 -21.72 7.14
CA ARG A 90 -23.05 -20.47 6.83
C ARG A 90 -23.44 -19.34 7.77
N ASN A 91 -22.48 -18.45 8.03
CA ASN A 91 -22.72 -17.22 8.77
C ASN A 91 -23.66 -16.27 8.03
N LEU A 92 -24.55 -15.62 8.79
CA LEU A 92 -25.43 -14.57 8.27
C LEU A 92 -24.59 -13.34 7.93
N ARG A 93 -24.57 -12.95 6.65
CA ARG A 93 -23.79 -11.80 6.17
C ARG A 93 -24.34 -10.43 6.60
N ALA A 94 -25.56 -10.40 7.15
CA ALA A 94 -26.24 -9.17 7.55
C ALA A 94 -25.55 -8.43 8.71
N TYR A 95 -24.63 -9.09 9.42
CA TYR A 95 -23.98 -8.53 10.61
C TYR A 95 -22.54 -8.04 10.39
N LYS A 96 -22.09 -8.00 9.13
CA LYS A 96 -20.72 -7.60 8.80
C LYS A 96 -20.47 -6.12 9.16
N GLY A 97 -19.36 -5.85 9.85
CA GLY A 97 -18.92 -4.48 10.21
C GLY A 97 -19.73 -3.82 11.32
N ILE A 98 -20.48 -4.59 12.11
CA ILE A 98 -21.25 -4.10 13.26
C ILE A 98 -20.31 -3.92 14.46
N THR A 99 -20.50 -2.87 15.26
CA THR A 99 -19.72 -2.65 16.49
C THR A 99 -20.12 -3.60 17.62
N GLY A 100 -19.22 -3.87 18.57
CA GLY A 100 -19.49 -4.71 19.73
C GLY A 100 -20.74 -4.32 20.53
N SER A 101 -20.92 -3.02 20.80
CA SER A 101 -22.10 -2.51 21.53
C SER A 101 -23.41 -2.75 20.78
N ARG A 102 -23.39 -2.67 19.45
CA ARG A 102 -24.55 -2.95 18.62
C ARG A 102 -24.82 -4.46 18.54
N MET A 103 -23.79 -5.30 18.55
CA MET A 103 -23.93 -6.75 18.63
C MET A 103 -24.66 -7.18 19.90
N GLU A 104 -24.29 -6.61 21.05
CA GLU A 104 -24.97 -6.90 22.31
C GLU A 104 -26.44 -6.45 22.33
N GLN A 105 -26.77 -5.34 21.67
CA GLN A 105 -28.17 -4.92 21.50
C GLN A 105 -28.97 -5.92 20.65
N LEU A 106 -28.34 -6.50 19.62
CA LEU A 106 -28.98 -7.55 18.81
C LEU A 106 -29.22 -8.82 19.62
N GLU A 107 -28.28 -9.21 20.49
CA GLU A 107 -28.45 -10.36 21.40
C GLU A 107 -29.60 -10.15 22.39
N LYS A 108 -29.78 -8.93 22.91
CA LYS A 108 -30.94 -8.59 23.77
C LYS A 108 -32.26 -8.72 23.02
N ARG A 109 -32.33 -8.23 21.79
CA ARG A 109 -33.53 -8.39 20.95
C ARG A 109 -33.81 -9.85 20.60
N LEU A 110 -32.76 -10.61 20.27
CA LEU A 110 -32.85 -12.05 20.03
C LEU A 110 -33.41 -12.78 21.24
N LYS A 111 -32.97 -12.43 22.46
CA LYS A 111 -33.53 -12.96 23.70
C LYS A 111 -35.03 -12.68 23.82
N GLU A 112 -35.47 -11.46 23.57
CA GLU A 112 -36.90 -11.09 23.61
C GLU A 112 -37.74 -11.89 22.61
N ASP A 113 -37.21 -12.11 21.41
CA ASP A 113 -37.92 -12.86 20.36
C ASP A 113 -37.99 -14.36 20.69
N VAL A 114 -36.92 -14.95 21.22
CA VAL A 114 -36.89 -16.33 21.71
C VAL A 114 -37.88 -16.53 22.86
N ILE A 115 -37.96 -15.59 23.82
CA ILE A 115 -38.93 -15.66 24.92
C ILE A 115 -40.37 -15.64 24.40
N LYS A 116 -40.67 -14.77 23.42
CA LYS A 116 -42.01 -14.72 22.80
C LYS A 116 -42.35 -16.03 22.10
N GLU A 117 -41.41 -16.63 21.39
CA GLU A 117 -41.60 -17.92 20.71
C GLU A 117 -41.88 -19.05 21.72
N VAL A 118 -41.09 -19.14 22.80
CA VAL A 118 -41.29 -20.13 23.88
C VAL A 118 -42.68 -19.98 24.51
N MET A 119 -43.14 -18.75 24.77
CA MET A 119 -44.48 -18.49 25.31
C MET A 119 -45.58 -18.92 24.34
N GLN A 120 -45.42 -18.68 23.04
CA GLN A 120 -46.39 -19.06 22.01
C GLN A 120 -46.43 -20.58 21.78
N CYS A 121 -45.31 -21.27 21.94
CA CYS A 121 -45.16 -22.70 21.73
C CYS A 121 -45.37 -23.54 23.00
N GLY A 122 -45.91 -22.93 24.07
CA GLY A 122 -46.29 -23.64 25.29
C GLY A 122 -45.12 -24.12 26.14
N GLY A 123 -44.06 -23.31 26.26
CA GLY A 123 -42.88 -23.61 27.08
C GLY A 123 -41.79 -24.40 26.34
N ARG A 124 -41.88 -24.51 25.01
CA ARG A 124 -40.93 -25.26 24.18
C ARG A 124 -40.41 -24.43 23.04
N ILE A 125 -39.20 -24.74 22.58
CA ILE A 125 -38.59 -24.15 21.38
C ILE A 125 -37.98 -25.22 20.49
N LEU A 126 -38.03 -24.99 19.17
CA LEU A 126 -37.45 -25.90 18.19
C LEU A 126 -35.98 -25.54 17.94
N LEU A 127 -35.08 -26.34 18.48
CA LEU A 127 -33.64 -26.16 18.33
C LEU A 127 -33.09 -27.09 17.26
N HIS A 128 -31.96 -26.69 16.70
CA HIS A 128 -31.32 -27.40 15.61
C HIS A 128 -29.87 -27.73 16.00
N GLY A 129 -29.50 -29.00 15.91
CA GLY A 129 -28.15 -29.51 16.14
C GLY A 129 -27.54 -30.08 14.87
N GLU A 130 -26.22 -30.20 14.84
CA GLU A 130 -25.48 -30.81 13.73
C GLU A 130 -25.01 -32.22 14.15
N ASP A 131 -25.26 -33.22 13.30
CA ASP A 131 -24.70 -34.57 13.50
C ASP A 131 -23.25 -34.69 13.00
N SER A 132 -22.61 -35.84 13.21
CA SER A 132 -21.23 -36.06 12.76
C SER A 132 -21.04 -35.99 11.23
N ASN A 133 -22.12 -36.04 10.46
CA ASN A 133 -22.13 -36.00 9.00
C ASN A 133 -22.49 -34.61 8.46
N GLY A 134 -22.69 -33.61 9.34
CA GLY A 134 -23.06 -32.25 8.97
C GLY A 134 -24.56 -32.08 8.67
N ASN A 135 -25.40 -33.07 8.99
CA ASN A 135 -26.84 -32.96 8.84
C ASN A 135 -27.43 -32.17 10.01
N VAL A 136 -28.36 -31.27 9.69
CA VAL A 136 -29.06 -30.47 10.70
C VAL A 136 -30.30 -31.22 11.17
N LEU A 137 -30.30 -31.62 12.44
CA LEU A 137 -31.39 -32.30 13.11
C LEU A 137 -32.17 -31.31 13.97
N SER A 138 -33.49 -31.38 13.93
CA SER A 138 -34.36 -30.54 14.77
C SER A 138 -34.91 -31.33 15.96
N SER A 139 -34.95 -30.68 17.12
CA SER A 139 -35.48 -31.24 18.36
C SER A 139 -36.26 -30.18 19.11
N TRP A 140 -37.46 -30.54 19.58
CA TRP A 140 -38.19 -29.72 20.53
C TRP A 140 -37.55 -29.86 21.91
N GLU A 141 -37.30 -28.73 22.55
CA GLU A 141 -36.73 -28.67 23.89
C GLU A 141 -37.64 -27.87 24.82
N ASP A 142 -37.89 -28.39 26.01
CA ASP A 142 -38.59 -27.69 27.09
C ASP A 142 -37.63 -26.66 27.72
N VAL A 143 -38.08 -25.41 27.84
CA VAL A 143 -37.23 -24.29 28.25
C VAL A 143 -37.98 -23.39 29.22
N ASP A 144 -37.36 -23.16 30.38
CA ASP A 144 -37.80 -22.13 31.30
C ASP A 144 -37.27 -20.75 30.87
N ILE A 145 -38.11 -19.71 31.01
CA ILE A 145 -37.77 -18.35 30.58
C ILE A 145 -36.50 -17.82 31.28
N GLN A 146 -36.22 -18.31 32.49
CA GLN A 146 -35.06 -17.91 33.29
C GLN A 146 -33.75 -18.47 32.72
N ASP A 147 -33.80 -19.58 31.99
CA ASP A 147 -32.64 -20.25 31.39
C ASP A 147 -32.29 -19.72 29.99
N ILE A 148 -33.00 -18.68 29.53
CA ILE A 148 -32.72 -17.97 28.27
C ILE A 148 -31.88 -16.73 28.59
N MET A 149 -30.61 -16.74 28.21
CA MET A 149 -29.65 -15.71 28.60
C MET A 149 -28.80 -15.22 27.42
N THR A 150 -28.51 -13.93 27.38
CA THR A 150 -27.49 -13.36 26.49
C THR A 150 -26.08 -13.72 26.95
N VAL A 151 -25.07 -13.57 26.09
CA VAL A 151 -23.67 -13.86 26.46
C VAL A 151 -23.22 -13.02 27.66
N ARG A 152 -23.58 -11.72 27.68
CA ARG A 152 -23.23 -10.82 28.79
C ARG A 152 -23.84 -11.30 30.11
N GLU A 153 -25.11 -11.66 30.12
CA GLU A 153 -25.78 -12.19 31.32
C GLU A 153 -25.13 -13.50 31.80
N VAL A 154 -24.76 -14.40 30.88
CA VAL A 154 -24.06 -15.65 31.22
C VAL A 154 -22.70 -15.38 31.85
N MET A 155 -21.93 -14.43 31.31
CA MET A 155 -20.64 -14.03 31.88
C MET A 155 -20.78 -13.49 33.30
N GLU A 156 -21.74 -12.58 33.50
CA GLU A 156 -22.02 -11.98 34.81
C GLU A 156 -22.49 -13.03 35.83
N PHE A 157 -23.39 -13.92 35.41
CA PHE A 157 -23.91 -15.01 36.23
C PHE A 157 -22.82 -16.00 36.63
N ALA A 158 -22.00 -16.47 35.69
CA ALA A 158 -20.92 -17.41 35.97
C ALA A 158 -19.85 -16.78 36.89
N ALA A 159 -19.53 -15.50 36.71
CA ALA A 159 -18.59 -14.78 37.58
C ALA A 159 -19.12 -14.65 39.02
N LEU A 160 -20.41 -14.32 39.17
CA LEU A 160 -21.08 -14.23 40.48
C LEU A 160 -21.07 -15.57 41.23
N GLU A 161 -21.43 -16.65 40.55
CA GLU A 161 -21.53 -17.98 41.15
C GLU A 161 -20.16 -18.49 41.61
N VAL A 162 -19.12 -18.33 40.78
CA VAL A 162 -17.76 -18.74 41.13
C VAL A 162 -17.25 -17.96 42.34
N ARG A 163 -17.56 -16.67 42.44
CA ARG A 163 -17.19 -15.86 43.61
C ARG A 163 -17.87 -16.32 44.89
N GLN A 164 -19.18 -16.58 44.87
CA GLN A 164 -19.91 -17.08 46.04
C GLN A 164 -19.32 -18.40 46.56
N THR A 165 -18.86 -19.25 45.64
CA THR A 165 -18.22 -20.52 45.99
C THR A 165 -16.83 -20.31 46.61
N TYR A 166 -16.09 -19.28 46.19
CA TYR A 166 -14.75 -18.92 46.69
C TYR A 166 -14.81 -18.24 48.08
N ASP A 167 -15.74 -17.31 48.29
CA ASP A 167 -15.93 -16.59 49.56
C ASP A 167 -16.46 -17.52 50.68
N SER A 168 -16.99 -18.70 50.33
CA SER A 168 -17.49 -19.70 51.30
C SER A 168 -16.40 -20.62 51.87
N SER A 169 -15.17 -20.55 51.35
CA SER A 169 -14.06 -21.47 51.73
C SER A 169 -12.91 -20.82 52.51
N ASP A 170 -12.87 -19.50 52.65
CA ASP A 170 -11.87 -18.80 53.45
C ASP A 170 -12.47 -18.32 54.78
N ASP A 171 -12.17 -19.08 55.84
CA ASP A 171 -12.28 -18.65 57.24
C ASP A 171 -11.21 -17.55 57.47
N ASP A 172 -11.59 -16.27 57.41
CA ASP A 172 -11.23 -15.31 58.46
C ASP A 172 -11.75 -13.88 58.22
N SER A 173 -12.07 -13.26 59.34
CA SER A 173 -12.63 -11.94 59.54
C SER A 173 -11.79 -10.79 58.96
N ASP A 174 -12.23 -10.14 57.88
CA ASP A 174 -12.17 -8.67 57.80
C ASP A 174 -13.22 -8.10 56.84
N ASN A 175 -14.19 -7.39 57.41
CA ASN A 175 -15.42 -6.98 56.75
C ASN A 175 -15.32 -5.53 56.29
N THR A 176 -14.31 -5.20 55.47
CA THR A 176 -14.15 -3.83 54.93
C THR A 176 -13.88 -3.79 53.42
N LYS A 177 -14.89 -3.27 52.70
CA LYS A 177 -14.96 -2.91 51.26
C LYS A 177 -14.99 -4.07 50.26
N GLN A 178 -16.21 -4.56 49.99
CA GLN A 178 -16.55 -5.46 48.90
C GLN A 178 -16.26 -4.80 47.52
N PRO A 179 -15.35 -5.34 46.68
CA PRO A 179 -15.23 -4.91 45.30
C PRO A 179 -16.41 -5.45 44.47
N ALA A 180 -16.99 -4.66 43.58
CA ALA A 180 -18.08 -5.04 42.66
C ALA A 180 -17.71 -6.24 41.74
N VAL A 181 -18.71 -6.94 41.16
CA VAL A 181 -18.57 -8.08 40.23
C VAL A 181 -17.62 -7.77 39.06
N SER A 182 -17.58 -6.51 38.64
CA SER A 182 -16.68 -5.98 37.60
C SER A 182 -15.18 -6.07 37.94
N ASN A 183 -14.80 -6.50 39.14
CA ASN A 183 -13.40 -6.54 39.55
C ASN A 183 -12.67 -7.86 39.26
N ILE A 184 -13.38 -8.93 38.87
CA ILE A 184 -12.79 -10.26 38.64
C ILE A 184 -12.83 -10.66 37.16
N LEU A 185 -13.96 -10.42 36.47
CA LEU A 185 -14.16 -10.73 35.04
C LEU A 185 -14.65 -9.50 34.29
N GLU A 186 -13.89 -9.08 33.28
CA GLU A 186 -14.26 -8.02 32.34
C GLU A 186 -14.58 -8.65 30.99
N TYR A 187 -15.77 -8.36 30.43
CA TYR A 187 -16.25 -8.96 29.18
C TYR A 187 -16.48 -7.91 28.08
N TYR A 188 -15.87 -8.15 26.92
CA TYR A 188 -15.98 -7.31 25.73
C TYR A 188 -16.30 -8.12 24.48
N ARG A 189 -17.03 -7.50 23.55
CA ARG A 189 -17.36 -8.04 22.23
C ARG A 189 -16.60 -7.26 21.14
N VAL A 190 -15.73 -7.94 20.40
CA VAL A 190 -14.98 -7.36 19.26
C VAL A 190 -15.27 -8.22 18.01
N PRO A 191 -16.36 -7.96 17.30
CA PRO A 191 -16.85 -8.85 16.25
C PRO A 191 -15.96 -8.83 15.00
N ILE A 192 -15.19 -9.91 14.78
CA ILE A 192 -14.33 -10.09 13.59
C ILE A 192 -14.97 -11.07 12.61
N THR A 193 -14.88 -10.77 11.31
CA THR A 193 -15.38 -11.65 10.26
C THR A 193 -14.56 -12.92 10.11
N ALA A 194 -15.22 -14.08 10.19
CA ALA A 194 -14.54 -15.37 10.24
C ALA A 194 -13.77 -15.69 8.94
N GLU A 195 -14.33 -15.33 7.78
CA GLU A 195 -13.78 -15.63 6.46
C GLU A 195 -12.87 -14.54 5.88
N LYS A 196 -12.50 -13.51 6.67
CA LYS A 196 -11.65 -12.40 6.21
C LYS A 196 -10.50 -12.11 7.18
N ALA A 197 -9.53 -11.31 6.76
CA ALA A 197 -8.60 -10.71 7.71
C ALA A 197 -9.31 -9.65 8.57
N PRO A 198 -8.83 -9.37 9.80
CA PRO A 198 -9.37 -8.30 10.63
C PRO A 198 -9.27 -6.94 9.93
N GLU A 199 -10.28 -6.09 10.11
CA GLU A 199 -10.19 -4.69 9.71
C GLU A 199 -9.22 -3.95 10.65
N TRP A 200 -8.62 -2.83 10.20
CA TRP A 200 -7.66 -2.08 11.02
C TRP A 200 -8.28 -1.57 12.34
N ARG A 201 -9.57 -1.22 12.30
CA ARG A 201 -10.35 -0.85 13.48
C ARG A 201 -10.49 -1.98 14.50
N ASP A 202 -10.58 -3.23 14.04
CA ASP A 202 -10.63 -4.40 14.94
C ASP A 202 -9.31 -4.52 15.74
N ILE A 203 -8.19 -4.19 15.09
CA ILE A 203 -6.87 -4.20 15.73
C ILE A 203 -6.74 -3.04 16.73
N ASP A 204 -7.24 -1.85 16.39
CA ASP A 204 -7.29 -0.70 17.31
C ASP A 204 -8.12 -1.02 18.57
N ASP A 205 -9.30 -1.64 18.40
CA ASP A 205 -10.15 -2.07 19.53
C ASP A 205 -9.44 -3.09 20.43
N LEU A 206 -8.78 -4.08 19.84
CA LEU A 206 -7.98 -5.07 20.59
C LEU A 206 -6.80 -4.42 21.30
N GLN A 207 -6.11 -3.47 20.66
CA GLN A 207 -5.00 -2.74 21.25
C GLN A 207 -5.45 -1.94 22.48
N ALA A 208 -6.57 -1.24 22.39
CA ALA A 208 -7.11 -0.46 23.52
C ALA A 208 -7.45 -1.37 24.72
N LEU A 209 -8.08 -2.52 24.47
CA LEU A 209 -8.47 -3.47 25.53
C LEU A 209 -7.26 -4.15 26.18
N VAL A 210 -6.29 -4.60 25.38
CA VAL A 210 -5.13 -5.35 25.89
C VAL A 210 -4.14 -4.42 26.59
N THR A 211 -3.89 -3.22 26.07
CA THR A 211 -2.95 -2.27 26.70
C THR A 211 -3.50 -1.69 28.02
N GLY A 212 -4.82 -1.64 28.19
CA GLY A 212 -5.48 -1.10 29.39
C GLY A 212 -5.40 -1.96 30.65
N VAL A 213 -4.87 -3.19 30.59
CA VAL A 213 -4.85 -4.12 31.73
C VAL A 213 -3.45 -4.38 32.32
N ASP A 214 -3.39 -4.78 33.59
CA ASP A 214 -2.14 -5.24 34.21
C ASP A 214 -1.82 -6.69 33.81
N HIS A 215 -0.85 -6.83 32.92
CA HIS A 215 -0.39 -8.09 32.34
C HIS A 215 0.26 -9.08 33.33
N SER A 216 0.59 -8.65 34.56
CA SER A 216 1.07 -9.58 35.62
C SER A 216 -0.06 -10.34 36.28
N LYS A 217 -1.25 -9.74 36.30
CA LYS A 217 -2.35 -10.13 37.17
C LYS A 217 -3.58 -10.58 36.38
N THR A 218 -3.68 -10.16 35.13
CA THR A 218 -4.84 -10.40 34.27
C THR A 218 -4.57 -11.52 33.26
N ALA A 219 -5.45 -12.52 33.23
CA ALA A 219 -5.55 -13.51 32.16
C ALA A 219 -6.38 -12.95 31.01
N ILE A 220 -5.85 -12.94 29.78
CA ILE A 220 -6.51 -12.43 28.58
C ILE A 220 -7.01 -13.62 27.77
N ILE A 221 -8.32 -13.72 27.53
CA ILE A 221 -8.96 -14.83 26.81
C ILE A 221 -9.55 -14.33 25.50
N MET A 222 -9.18 -15.00 24.41
CA MET A 222 -9.74 -14.81 23.09
C MET A 222 -10.67 -15.97 22.75
N ASN A 223 -11.96 -15.71 22.59
CA ASN A 223 -12.92 -16.75 22.22
C ASN A 223 -13.51 -16.57 20.82
N ASP A 224 -13.70 -17.69 20.11
CA ASP A 224 -14.47 -17.75 18.88
C ASP A 224 -15.43 -18.96 18.92
N GLN A 225 -16.05 -19.35 17.79
CA GLN A 225 -16.94 -20.51 17.73
C GLN A 225 -16.25 -21.83 18.11
N VAL A 226 -15.09 -22.13 17.52
CA VAL A 226 -14.39 -23.42 17.61
C VAL A 226 -13.04 -23.34 18.33
N GLY A 227 -12.51 -22.14 18.59
CA GLY A 227 -11.22 -21.88 19.20
C GLY A 227 -10.02 -22.01 18.26
N LEU A 228 -10.20 -21.91 16.94
CA LEU A 228 -9.14 -22.18 15.95
C LEU A 228 -8.91 -21.07 14.89
N GLY A 229 -9.88 -20.19 14.65
CA GLY A 229 -9.82 -19.22 13.54
C GLY A 229 -9.57 -17.80 14.04
N ARG A 230 -10.66 -17.11 14.40
CA ARG A 230 -10.64 -15.74 14.93
C ARG A 230 -9.87 -15.66 16.24
N SER A 231 -10.05 -16.66 17.12
CA SER A 231 -9.32 -16.79 18.38
C SER A 231 -7.82 -16.89 18.17
N THR A 232 -7.35 -17.63 17.16
CA THR A 232 -5.91 -17.70 16.83
C THR A 232 -5.39 -16.34 16.39
N THR A 233 -6.12 -15.64 15.50
CA THR A 233 -5.81 -14.26 15.10
C THR A 233 -5.74 -13.32 16.31
N GLY A 234 -6.72 -13.35 17.20
CA GLY A 234 -6.73 -12.55 18.42
C GLY A 234 -5.60 -12.90 19.38
N THR A 235 -5.26 -14.19 19.54
CA THR A 235 -4.14 -14.60 20.40
C THR A 235 -2.79 -14.13 19.85
N ILE A 236 -2.61 -14.10 18.52
CA ILE A 236 -1.39 -13.56 17.89
C ILE A 236 -1.28 -12.05 18.19
N ILE A 237 -2.35 -11.29 17.95
CA ILE A 237 -2.38 -9.83 18.20
C ILE A 237 -2.09 -9.53 19.68
N ALA A 238 -2.77 -10.21 20.61
CA ALA A 238 -2.53 -10.05 22.04
C ALA A 238 -1.10 -10.45 22.44
N THR A 239 -0.55 -11.50 21.86
CA THR A 239 0.83 -11.93 22.16
C THR A 239 1.86 -10.91 21.67
N LEU A 240 1.68 -10.32 20.47
CA LEU A 240 2.51 -9.22 19.98
C LEU A 240 2.46 -8.01 20.93
N LEU A 241 1.25 -7.61 21.36
CA LEU A 241 1.06 -6.51 22.30
C LEU A 241 1.68 -6.77 23.67
N THR A 242 1.43 -7.93 24.27
CA THR A 242 2.00 -8.29 25.58
C THR A 242 3.53 -8.34 25.54
N ARG A 243 4.11 -8.84 24.45
CA ARG A 243 5.57 -8.84 24.21
C ARG A 243 6.13 -7.43 24.06
N TRP A 244 5.41 -6.56 23.33
CA TRP A 244 5.79 -5.17 23.15
C TRP A 244 5.78 -4.37 24.46
N ILE A 245 4.77 -4.59 25.32
CA ILE A 245 4.65 -3.93 26.63
C ILE A 245 5.70 -4.44 27.62
N ARG A 246 5.99 -5.74 27.60
CA ARG A 246 6.98 -6.39 28.48
C ARG A 246 8.04 -7.13 27.68
N PRO A 247 9.00 -6.42 27.07
CA PRO A 247 10.09 -7.05 26.35
C PRO A 247 10.98 -7.79 27.37
N LYS A 248 10.83 -9.11 27.50
CA LYS A 248 11.76 -9.93 28.29
C LYS A 248 13.17 -9.83 27.66
N THR A 249 14.19 -9.75 28.51
CA THR A 249 15.60 -9.73 28.13
C THR A 249 15.92 -10.92 27.23
N GLN A 250 16.22 -10.62 25.95
CA GLN A 250 16.78 -11.49 24.91
C GLN A 250 16.90 -12.98 25.27
N GLN A 251 15.83 -13.75 25.08
CA GLN A 251 16.05 -15.11 24.58
C GLN A 251 16.44 -14.95 23.11
N VAL A 252 17.65 -15.40 22.78
CA VAL A 252 18.07 -15.63 21.39
C VAL A 252 16.93 -16.39 20.72
N LEU A 253 16.25 -15.74 19.77
CA LEU A 253 15.29 -16.40 18.89
C LEU A 253 16.09 -17.46 18.13
N ARG A 254 16.21 -18.66 18.69
CA ARG A 254 16.75 -19.80 17.97
C ARG A 254 15.77 -20.07 16.86
N SER A 255 16.17 -19.80 15.63
CA SER A 255 15.42 -20.09 14.42
C SER A 255 15.38 -21.60 14.19
N PRO A 256 14.19 -22.24 14.22
CA PRO A 256 14.01 -23.51 13.57
C PRO A 256 13.18 -23.25 12.31
N SER A 257 13.85 -23.31 11.17
CA SER A 257 13.31 -23.58 9.83
C SER A 257 13.28 -22.43 8.80
N CYS A 258 13.72 -22.84 7.61
CA CYS A 258 13.62 -22.16 6.33
C CYS A 258 12.14 -22.15 5.92
N TYR A 259 11.38 -21.15 6.37
CA TYR A 259 9.99 -21.02 5.98
C TYR A 259 9.89 -20.41 4.58
N PRO A 260 8.94 -20.87 3.75
CA PRO A 260 8.72 -20.32 2.42
C PRO A 260 8.42 -18.82 2.50
N ASN A 261 9.17 -18.00 1.76
CA ASN A 261 8.85 -16.58 1.59
C ASN A 261 7.82 -16.42 0.47
N TYR A 262 7.04 -15.34 0.49
CA TYR A 262 6.07 -15.03 -0.57
C TYR A 262 6.45 -13.70 -1.20
N GLN A 263 6.20 -13.54 -2.51
CA GLN A 263 6.59 -12.31 -3.24
C GLN A 263 5.98 -11.07 -2.58
N ILE A 264 4.70 -11.15 -2.20
CA ILE A 264 4.00 -10.07 -1.53
C ILE A 264 4.61 -9.71 -0.18
N ILE A 265 5.04 -10.71 0.58
CA ILE A 265 5.72 -10.51 1.86
C ILE A 265 7.09 -9.89 1.61
N ASN A 266 7.84 -10.34 0.62
CA ASN A 266 9.13 -9.72 0.27
C ASN A 266 8.95 -8.25 -0.16
N SER A 267 7.91 -7.92 -0.93
CA SER A 267 7.53 -6.53 -1.23
C SER A 267 7.25 -5.74 0.05
N LEU A 268 6.54 -6.33 1.00
CA LEU A 268 6.29 -5.71 2.30
C LEU A 268 7.59 -5.47 3.10
N LEU A 269 8.47 -6.47 3.20
CA LEU A 269 9.69 -6.37 4.01
C LEU A 269 10.61 -5.26 3.50
N ARG A 270 10.62 -5.02 2.18
CA ARG A 270 11.36 -3.90 1.55
C ARG A 270 10.88 -2.55 2.04
N VAL A 271 9.59 -2.40 2.27
CA VAL A 271 8.94 -1.12 2.54
C VAL A 271 8.72 -0.87 4.04
N ILE A 272 8.82 -1.90 4.86
CA ILE A 272 8.75 -1.78 6.32
C ILE A 272 10.13 -1.64 6.97
N LYS A 273 10.29 -0.76 7.96
CA LYS A 273 11.56 -0.59 8.69
C LYS A 273 11.85 -1.85 9.50
N ARG A 274 13.10 -2.37 9.47
CA ARG A 274 13.48 -3.62 10.15
C ARG A 274 12.55 -4.79 9.77
N GLY A 275 12.25 -4.90 8.48
CA GLY A 275 11.24 -5.83 7.96
C GLY A 275 11.56 -7.28 8.30
N LEU A 276 12.82 -7.70 8.16
CA LEU A 276 13.24 -9.06 8.50
C LEU A 276 13.07 -9.37 9.99
N GLU A 277 13.43 -8.46 10.88
CA GLU A 277 13.27 -8.62 12.32
C GLU A 277 11.78 -8.66 12.71
N ASN A 278 10.97 -7.77 12.13
CA ASN A 278 9.53 -7.76 12.36
C ASN A 278 8.89 -9.07 11.88
N LYS A 279 9.28 -9.57 10.71
CA LYS A 279 8.86 -10.89 10.21
C LYS A 279 9.27 -12.00 11.15
N GLN A 280 10.51 -12.02 11.64
CA GLN A 280 10.98 -13.05 12.59
C GLN A 280 10.18 -13.04 13.90
N ILE A 281 9.84 -11.87 14.42
CA ILE A 281 9.01 -11.74 15.63
C ILE A 281 7.60 -12.27 15.39
N VAL A 282 6.99 -11.92 14.24
CA VAL A 282 5.67 -12.44 13.84
C VAL A 282 5.73 -13.94 13.65
N ASP A 283 6.75 -14.45 12.96
CA ASP A 283 6.90 -15.86 12.67
C ASP A 283 6.97 -16.69 13.95
N TYR A 284 7.82 -16.26 14.89
CA TYR A 284 7.94 -16.86 16.21
C TYR A 284 6.62 -16.78 17.00
N THR A 285 5.94 -15.63 16.96
CA THR A 285 4.67 -15.45 17.69
C THR A 285 3.57 -16.34 17.13
N MET A 286 3.54 -16.52 15.81
CA MET A 286 2.62 -17.44 15.14
C MET A 286 2.88 -18.89 15.55
N ASP A 287 4.15 -19.32 15.63
CA ASP A 287 4.52 -20.67 16.10
C ASP A 287 4.05 -20.90 17.55
N GLN A 288 4.21 -19.90 18.42
CA GLN A 288 3.77 -19.97 19.82
C GLN A 288 2.25 -20.02 19.99
N CYS A 289 1.51 -19.42 19.06
CA CYS A 289 0.05 -19.40 19.08
C CYS A 289 -0.60 -20.57 18.31
N ALA A 290 0.19 -21.37 17.59
CA ALA A 290 -0.27 -22.44 16.73
C ALA A 290 -0.94 -23.59 17.50
N ILE A 291 -1.89 -24.27 16.86
CA ILE A 291 -2.61 -25.43 17.43
C ILE A 291 -2.41 -26.63 16.51
N GLY A 292 -1.50 -27.54 16.89
CA GLY A 292 -1.15 -28.69 16.05
C GLY A 292 -0.56 -28.25 14.70
N ALA A 293 -0.90 -28.94 13.61
CA ALA A 293 -0.42 -28.67 12.25
C ALA A 293 -1.24 -27.60 11.49
N ARG A 294 -1.89 -26.66 12.19
CA ARG A 294 -2.76 -25.63 11.59
C ARG A 294 -2.16 -24.24 11.81
N GLN A 295 -1.02 -23.98 11.21
CA GLN A 295 -0.45 -22.64 11.13
C GLN A 295 -1.01 -21.87 9.94
N LEU A 296 -1.01 -20.54 10.02
CA LEU A 296 -1.42 -19.68 8.90
C LEU A 296 -0.62 -19.98 7.62
N ARG A 297 0.68 -20.26 7.78
CA ARG A 297 1.60 -20.69 6.70
C ARG A 297 1.19 -22.04 6.10
N ASP A 298 0.84 -23.01 6.92
CA ASP A 298 0.33 -24.31 6.45
C ASP A 298 -0.99 -24.17 5.71
N ILE A 299 -1.85 -23.21 6.10
CA ILE A 299 -3.09 -22.90 5.38
C ILE A 299 -2.79 -22.35 3.99
N ILE A 300 -1.78 -21.47 3.86
CA ILE A 300 -1.36 -20.92 2.56
C ILE A 300 -0.85 -22.05 1.66
N GLU A 301 0.06 -22.88 2.18
CA GLU A 301 0.66 -23.98 1.41
C GLU A 301 -0.37 -25.06 1.04
N SER A 302 -1.22 -25.48 1.99
CA SER A 302 -2.27 -26.46 1.70
C SER A 302 -3.32 -25.93 0.72
N ALA A 303 -3.65 -24.64 0.76
CA ALA A 303 -4.52 -24.01 -0.23
C ALA A 303 -3.85 -23.99 -1.61
N ARG A 304 -2.55 -23.70 -1.70
CA ARG A 304 -1.79 -23.73 -2.95
C ARG A 304 -1.81 -25.13 -3.58
N VAL A 305 -1.40 -26.17 -2.82
CA VAL A 305 -1.37 -27.56 -3.30
C VAL A 305 -2.75 -28.03 -3.74
N GLN A 306 -3.79 -27.67 -2.99
CA GLN A 306 -5.15 -28.06 -3.33
C GLN A 306 -5.67 -27.32 -4.59
N ALA A 307 -5.40 -26.02 -4.71
CA ALA A 307 -5.77 -25.23 -5.88
C ALA A 307 -5.02 -25.72 -7.14
N GLU A 308 -3.78 -26.17 -7.02
CA GLU A 308 -3.02 -26.74 -8.14
C GLU A 308 -3.69 -27.98 -8.74
N LYS A 309 -4.27 -28.85 -7.89
CA LYS A 309 -5.04 -30.03 -8.33
C LYS A 309 -6.40 -29.66 -8.91
N GLU A 310 -7.11 -28.74 -8.25
CA GLU A 310 -8.47 -28.34 -8.62
C GLU A 310 -8.53 -27.50 -9.91
N LYS A 311 -7.40 -26.92 -10.34
CA LYS A 311 -7.33 -26.00 -11.50
C LYS A 311 -7.91 -26.60 -12.78
N GLU A 312 -7.72 -27.91 -13.00
CA GLU A 312 -8.21 -28.62 -14.18
C GLU A 312 -9.51 -29.40 -13.90
N GLU A 313 -9.77 -29.79 -12.65
CA GLU A 313 -10.88 -30.67 -12.26
C GLU A 313 -12.18 -29.91 -11.93
N ASP A 314 -12.11 -28.81 -11.18
CA ASP A 314 -13.29 -28.05 -10.72
C ASP A 314 -12.99 -26.55 -10.54
N PRO A 315 -13.30 -25.72 -11.55
CA PRO A 315 -13.06 -24.27 -11.50
C PRO A 315 -13.77 -23.54 -10.34
N SER A 316 -14.92 -24.08 -9.88
CA SER A 316 -15.67 -23.45 -8.78
C SER A 316 -15.02 -23.71 -7.42
N GLN A 317 -14.42 -24.89 -7.23
CA GLN A 317 -13.62 -25.19 -6.03
C GLN A 317 -12.28 -24.47 -6.07
N PHE A 318 -11.59 -24.46 -7.22
CA PHE A 318 -10.35 -23.72 -7.43
C PHE A 318 -10.43 -22.29 -6.90
N LYS A 319 -11.46 -21.54 -7.32
CA LYS A 319 -11.70 -20.16 -6.87
C LYS A 319 -11.86 -20.03 -5.36
N ARG A 320 -12.56 -20.96 -4.72
CA ARG A 320 -12.77 -20.95 -3.26
C ARG A 320 -11.48 -21.24 -2.52
N THR A 321 -10.69 -22.19 -3.02
CA THR A 321 -9.42 -22.61 -2.44
C THR A 321 -8.37 -21.50 -2.55
N VAL A 322 -8.24 -20.87 -3.72
CA VAL A 322 -7.36 -19.70 -3.92
C VAL A 322 -7.74 -18.58 -2.96
N LYS A 323 -9.03 -18.23 -2.86
CA LYS A 323 -9.50 -17.21 -1.94
C LYS A 323 -9.15 -17.51 -0.47
N ARG A 324 -9.23 -18.77 -0.06
CA ARG A 324 -8.81 -19.21 1.28
C ARG A 324 -7.32 -18.98 1.51
N GLY A 325 -6.48 -19.33 0.54
CA GLY A 325 -5.04 -19.09 0.60
C GLY A 325 -4.71 -17.60 0.67
N ILE A 326 -5.36 -16.77 -0.15
CA ILE A 326 -5.14 -15.32 -0.19
C ILE A 326 -5.55 -14.67 1.13
N THR A 327 -6.68 -15.07 1.72
CA THR A 327 -7.11 -14.55 3.03
C THR A 327 -6.10 -14.88 4.13
N ALA A 328 -5.47 -16.05 4.07
CA ALA A 328 -4.40 -16.41 5.01
C ALA A 328 -3.13 -15.57 4.77
N LEU A 329 -2.75 -15.34 3.51
CA LEU A 329 -1.61 -14.51 3.14
C LEU A 329 -1.82 -13.03 3.52
N GLU A 330 -3.04 -12.51 3.33
CA GLU A 330 -3.48 -11.17 3.79
C GLU A 330 -3.34 -11.01 5.31
N ARG A 331 -3.78 -12.00 6.10
CA ARG A 331 -3.60 -12.00 7.56
C ARG A 331 -2.11 -11.99 7.95
N TYR A 332 -1.28 -12.75 7.25
CA TYR A 332 0.17 -12.78 7.51
C TYR A 332 0.82 -11.42 7.22
N PHE A 333 0.45 -10.80 6.09
CA PHE A 333 0.85 -9.44 5.72
C PHE A 333 0.49 -8.44 6.83
N LEU A 334 -0.76 -8.46 7.31
CA LEU A 334 -1.24 -7.55 8.35
C LEU A 334 -0.51 -7.73 9.70
N PHE A 335 -0.15 -8.96 10.10
CA PHE A 335 0.62 -9.15 11.32
C PHE A 335 2.01 -8.54 11.24
N ILE A 336 2.67 -8.60 10.07
CA ILE A 336 3.96 -7.95 9.86
C ILE A 336 3.83 -6.42 9.89
N CYS A 337 2.78 -5.87 9.28
CA CYS A 337 2.46 -4.44 9.39
C CYS A 337 2.22 -4.03 10.85
N PHE A 338 1.43 -4.80 11.60
CA PHE A 338 1.14 -4.48 12.98
C PHE A 338 2.38 -4.57 13.87
N GLN A 339 3.24 -5.57 13.68
CA GLN A 339 4.52 -5.65 14.39
C GLN A 339 5.44 -4.48 14.05
N ALA A 340 5.44 -3.99 12.80
CA ALA A 340 6.19 -2.82 12.41
C ALA A 340 5.68 -1.52 13.05
N TYR A 341 4.35 -1.38 13.16
CA TYR A 341 3.72 -0.30 13.91
C TYR A 341 4.15 -0.31 15.39
N LEU A 342 4.17 -1.49 16.02
CA LEU A 342 4.63 -1.63 17.40
C LEU A 342 6.14 -1.32 17.54
N ASP A 343 6.99 -1.74 16.60
CA ASP A 343 8.43 -1.44 16.65
C ASP A 343 8.73 0.07 16.50
N GLY A 344 7.86 0.80 15.79
CA GLY A 344 7.95 2.26 15.65
C GLY A 344 7.42 3.05 16.85
N THR A 345 6.77 2.38 17.82
CA THR A 345 6.00 3.03 18.88
C THR A 345 6.50 2.62 20.27
N SER A 346 6.56 3.57 21.22
CA SER A 346 6.92 3.24 22.61
C SER A 346 5.69 2.78 23.40
N PRO A 347 5.77 1.68 24.19
CA PRO A 347 4.70 1.27 25.10
C PRO A 347 4.29 2.35 26.12
N SER A 348 5.18 3.27 26.45
CA SER A 348 4.88 4.37 27.38
C SER A 348 3.99 5.47 26.78
N LEU A 349 3.87 5.50 25.45
CA LEU A 349 3.18 6.55 24.71
C LEU A 349 1.93 6.03 23.97
N VAL A 350 1.46 4.81 24.26
CA VAL A 350 0.34 4.15 23.57
C VAL A 350 -0.88 5.06 23.38
N ASN A 351 -1.22 5.84 24.40
CA ASN A 351 -2.40 6.72 24.39
C ASN A 351 -2.15 8.07 23.70
N GLU A 352 -0.89 8.42 23.44
CA GLU A 352 -0.45 9.64 22.76
C GLU A 352 0.00 9.39 21.31
N THR A 353 0.22 8.13 20.96
CA THR A 353 0.63 7.69 19.63
C THR A 353 -0.56 7.48 18.73
N GLU A 354 -0.36 7.68 17.42
CA GLU A 354 -1.40 7.42 16.42
C GLU A 354 -1.90 5.97 16.48
N SER A 355 -3.17 5.73 16.11
CA SER A 355 -3.73 4.38 16.07
C SER A 355 -3.18 3.60 14.87
N PHE A 356 -3.28 2.26 14.89
CA PHE A 356 -2.83 1.43 13.78
C PHE A 356 -3.57 1.77 12.48
N SER A 357 -4.88 2.07 12.55
CA SER A 357 -5.64 2.51 11.37
C SER A 357 -5.07 3.78 10.74
N HIS A 358 -4.76 4.80 11.54
CA HIS A 358 -4.18 6.05 11.04
C HIS A 358 -2.74 5.83 10.53
N TRP A 359 -1.97 4.96 11.19
CA TRP A 359 -0.65 4.56 10.71
C TRP A 359 -0.74 3.89 9.33
N MET A 360 -1.68 2.98 9.11
CA MET A 360 -1.91 2.35 7.79
C MET A 360 -2.33 3.37 6.73
N GLU A 361 -3.19 4.34 7.07
CA GLU A 361 -3.60 5.41 6.14
C GLU A 361 -2.44 6.34 5.75
N ARG A 362 -1.49 6.57 6.67
CA ARG A 362 -0.30 7.39 6.42
C ARG A 362 0.78 6.68 5.57
N HIS A 363 0.69 5.36 5.43
CA HIS A 363 1.57 4.56 4.56
C HIS A 363 0.79 3.98 3.37
N PRO A 364 0.37 4.83 2.40
CA PRO A 364 -0.40 4.38 1.24
C PRO A 364 0.30 3.28 0.44
N GLU A 365 1.63 3.21 0.49
CA GLU A 365 2.42 2.20 -0.17
C GLU A 365 2.12 0.77 0.34
N LEU A 366 1.76 0.61 1.62
CA LEU A 366 1.37 -0.69 2.18
C LEU A 366 0.01 -1.13 1.64
N ASN A 367 -0.91 -0.18 1.46
CA ASN A 367 -2.23 -0.45 0.91
C ASN A 367 -2.14 -0.83 -0.55
N THR A 368 -1.29 -0.17 -1.35
CA THR A 368 -1.14 -0.57 -2.75
C THR A 368 -0.51 -1.95 -2.91
N ILE A 369 0.51 -2.28 -2.12
CA ILE A 369 1.04 -3.64 -2.11
C ILE A 369 -0.09 -4.63 -1.81
N LEU A 370 -0.91 -4.36 -0.80
CA LEU A 370 -2.03 -5.22 -0.44
C LEU A 370 -3.12 -5.29 -1.52
N ASP A 371 -3.47 -4.17 -2.15
CA ASP A 371 -4.45 -4.09 -3.23
C ASP A 371 -3.98 -4.84 -4.48
N ASP A 372 -2.68 -4.83 -4.80
CA ASP A 372 -2.11 -5.66 -5.86
C ASP A 372 -2.38 -7.15 -5.65
N LEU A 373 -2.38 -7.61 -4.38
CA LEU A 373 -2.75 -8.99 -4.03
C LEU A 373 -4.26 -9.21 -4.13
N LEU A 374 -5.07 -8.30 -3.58
CA LEU A 374 -6.51 -8.50 -3.40
C LEU A 374 -7.32 -8.22 -4.68
N CYS A 375 -6.87 -7.31 -5.53
CA CYS A 375 -7.52 -6.92 -6.79
C CYS A 375 -6.99 -7.69 -8.01
N ALA A 376 -5.94 -8.50 -7.83
CA ALA A 376 -5.41 -9.39 -8.86
C ALA A 376 -6.45 -10.39 -9.39
N SER A 377 -6.26 -10.85 -10.63
CA SER A 377 -7.07 -11.93 -11.19
C SER A 377 -6.87 -13.24 -10.42
N GLU A 378 -7.83 -14.17 -10.52
CA GLU A 378 -7.77 -15.46 -9.79
C GLU A 378 -6.48 -16.25 -10.07
N GLU A 379 -5.94 -16.14 -11.30
CA GLU A 379 -4.67 -16.76 -11.67
C GLU A 379 -3.46 -16.07 -11.04
N GLU A 380 -3.46 -14.74 -10.96
CA GLU A 380 -2.39 -13.96 -10.32
C GLU A 380 -2.42 -14.13 -8.80
N GLN A 381 -3.62 -14.22 -8.21
CA GLN A 381 -3.81 -14.61 -6.83
C GLN A 381 -3.23 -16.01 -6.58
N PHE A 382 -3.54 -16.99 -7.42
CA PHE A 382 -2.93 -18.32 -7.32
C PHE A 382 -1.40 -18.26 -7.41
N ARG A 383 -0.82 -17.49 -8.35
CA ARG A 383 0.64 -17.28 -8.44
C ARG A 383 1.22 -16.66 -7.18
N SER A 384 0.49 -15.74 -6.54
CA SER A 384 0.93 -15.08 -5.30
C SER A 384 0.99 -16.03 -4.09
N LEU A 385 0.26 -17.15 -4.15
CA LEU A 385 0.34 -18.23 -3.15
C LEU A 385 1.56 -19.14 -3.35
N MET A 386 2.25 -19.05 -4.48
CA MET A 386 3.46 -19.83 -4.71
C MET A 386 4.60 -19.28 -3.85
N PRO A 387 5.19 -20.11 -2.97
CA PRO A 387 6.41 -19.74 -2.30
C PRO A 387 7.51 -19.36 -3.27
N VAL A 388 8.31 -18.42 -2.82
CA VAL A 388 9.54 -17.95 -3.42
C VAL A 388 10.66 -18.98 -3.16
N GLU A 389 10.45 -20.30 -3.39
CA GLU A 389 11.55 -21.29 -3.33
C GLU A 389 11.50 -22.40 -4.41
N LYS A 390 12.68 -22.57 -5.03
CA LYS A 390 13.14 -23.59 -6.02
C LYS A 390 12.07 -24.12 -7.00
N SER A 391 11.80 -23.36 -8.05
CA SER A 391 11.26 -23.98 -9.27
C SER A 391 12.31 -24.94 -9.85
N LEU A 392 12.08 -26.24 -9.65
CA LEU A 392 12.63 -27.31 -10.46
C LEU A 392 11.76 -27.42 -11.72
N THR A 393 12.41 -27.50 -12.88
CA THR A 393 11.88 -27.68 -14.25
C THR A 393 11.38 -26.39 -14.94
N GLY A 394 11.78 -26.03 -16.17
CA GLY A 394 12.69 -26.66 -17.14
C GLY A 394 12.92 -25.75 -18.37
N ASP A 395 14.03 -26.02 -19.05
CA ASP A 395 14.49 -25.67 -20.42
C ASP A 395 14.68 -24.21 -20.88
N GLY A 396 15.96 -23.84 -21.06
CA GLY A 396 16.42 -22.81 -22.00
C GLY A 396 17.58 -21.90 -21.55
N ILE A 397 18.84 -22.40 -21.65
CA ILE A 397 20.15 -21.73 -21.94
C ILE A 397 20.39 -20.29 -21.36
N ALA A 398 21.41 -19.95 -20.55
CA ALA A 398 22.71 -20.56 -20.22
C ALA A 398 23.17 -20.26 -18.76
N LEU A 399 23.93 -21.21 -18.17
CA LEU A 399 24.51 -21.24 -16.79
C LEU A 399 23.52 -21.09 -15.61
N SER A 400 22.28 -21.50 -15.83
CA SER A 400 21.11 -21.28 -14.96
C SER A 400 21.21 -21.84 -13.54
N SER A 401 21.93 -22.93 -13.26
CA SER A 401 21.93 -23.51 -11.90
C SER A 401 22.62 -22.64 -10.85
N GLU A 402 23.71 -21.97 -11.21
CA GLU A 402 24.44 -21.07 -10.30
C GLU A 402 23.66 -19.78 -10.09
N VAL A 403 23.17 -19.16 -11.17
CA VAL A 403 22.29 -17.98 -11.11
C VAL A 403 21.06 -18.26 -10.25
N MET A 404 20.38 -19.38 -10.50
CA MET A 404 19.24 -19.81 -9.68
C MET A 404 19.64 -20.09 -8.24
N SER A 405 20.83 -20.65 -8.00
CA SER A 405 21.36 -20.88 -6.65
C SER A 405 21.60 -19.56 -5.91
N VAL A 406 22.22 -18.56 -6.55
CA VAL A 406 22.46 -17.24 -5.95
C VAL A 406 21.13 -16.54 -5.68
N VAL A 407 20.28 -16.44 -6.70
CA VAL A 407 18.98 -15.77 -6.64
C VAL A 407 18.05 -16.42 -5.61
N SER A 408 18.13 -17.74 -5.39
CA SER A 408 17.35 -18.45 -4.36
C SER A 408 17.96 -18.38 -2.95
N ARG A 409 19.27 -18.13 -2.82
CA ARG A 409 19.95 -18.00 -1.51
C ARG A 409 19.97 -16.57 -0.97
N ARG A 410 19.73 -15.58 -1.82
CA ARG A 410 19.53 -14.18 -1.40
C ARG A 410 18.49 -14.10 -0.30
N HIS A 411 18.85 -13.59 0.87
CA HIS A 411 18.01 -13.57 2.07
C HIS A 411 17.96 -12.18 2.71
N GLY A 412 18.36 -11.16 1.93
CA GLY A 412 18.29 -9.76 2.32
C GLY A 412 16.85 -9.26 2.42
N GLN A 413 16.69 -8.14 3.10
CA GLN A 413 15.44 -7.40 3.19
C GLN A 413 15.09 -6.77 1.84
N VAL A 414 16.09 -6.29 1.10
CA VAL A 414 15.91 -5.63 -0.21
C VAL A 414 16.34 -6.55 -1.34
N LEU A 415 17.57 -7.02 -1.32
CA LEU A 415 18.13 -8.07 -2.17
C LEU A 415 17.67 -9.45 -1.66
N ALA A 416 16.37 -9.69 -1.77
CA ALA A 416 15.67 -10.87 -1.26
C ALA A 416 15.68 -12.04 -2.27
N GLN A 417 15.13 -13.19 -1.87
CA GLN A 417 14.97 -14.36 -2.74
C GLN A 417 14.20 -13.99 -4.02
N GLN A 418 14.60 -14.56 -5.15
CA GLN A 418 14.01 -14.31 -6.48
C GLN A 418 14.08 -12.85 -6.93
N THR A 419 15.01 -12.06 -6.38
CA THR A 419 15.32 -10.72 -6.88
C THR A 419 16.64 -10.72 -7.64
N ILE A 420 16.73 -9.82 -8.62
CA ILE A 420 17.93 -9.58 -9.41
C ILE A 420 18.27 -8.09 -9.42
N LEU A 421 19.57 -7.80 -9.61
CA LEU A 421 20.06 -6.48 -9.93
C LEU A 421 20.19 -6.39 -11.45
N LYS A 422 19.32 -5.60 -12.05
CA LYS A 422 19.28 -5.38 -13.48
C LYS A 422 19.89 -4.01 -13.79
N HIS A 423 20.73 -3.93 -14.81
CA HIS A 423 21.22 -2.66 -15.30
C HIS A 423 20.04 -1.79 -15.72
N ASP A 424 20.04 -0.57 -15.20
CA ASP A 424 18.90 0.33 -15.34
C ASP A 424 18.74 0.90 -16.75
N ALA A 425 19.85 1.01 -17.47
CA ALA A 425 19.86 1.31 -18.90
C ALA A 425 19.60 0.04 -19.73
N PHE A 426 19.01 0.23 -20.91
CA PHE A 426 18.81 -0.85 -21.87
C PHE A 426 19.02 -0.41 -23.32
N PRO A 427 19.42 -1.34 -24.21
CA PRO A 427 19.56 -1.08 -25.64
C PRO A 427 18.23 -0.58 -26.25
N GLY A 428 18.21 0.66 -26.72
CA GLY A 428 17.01 1.28 -27.30
C GLY A 428 16.32 2.33 -26.41
N CYS A 429 16.78 2.54 -25.18
CA CYS A 429 16.27 3.64 -24.35
C CYS A 429 16.58 5.03 -24.93
N GLN A 430 17.64 5.18 -25.74
CA GLN A 430 18.05 6.44 -26.35
C GLN A 430 17.18 6.80 -27.56
N LYS A 431 16.56 7.99 -27.51
CA LYS A 431 15.89 8.61 -28.66
C LYS A 431 16.94 9.21 -29.59
N MET A 432 16.98 8.70 -30.83
CA MET A 432 18.02 9.08 -31.80
C MET A 432 17.84 10.48 -32.39
N SER A 433 16.61 11.02 -32.36
CA SER A 433 16.27 12.35 -32.89
C SER A 433 16.71 13.51 -31.99
N LEU A 434 17.17 13.24 -30.76
CA LEU A 434 17.68 14.30 -29.88
C LEU A 434 19.04 14.79 -30.38
N LYS A 435 19.23 16.11 -30.34
CA LYS A 435 20.41 16.80 -30.88
C LYS A 435 21.64 16.60 -29.99
N GLU A 436 21.50 16.84 -28.68
CA GLU A 436 22.58 16.68 -27.71
C GLU A 436 22.64 15.22 -27.21
N LYS A 437 23.83 14.61 -27.27
CA LYS A 437 24.06 13.24 -26.80
C LYS A 437 25.30 13.21 -25.91
N ILE A 438 25.10 12.82 -24.65
CA ILE A 438 26.18 12.66 -23.67
C ILE A 438 26.35 11.16 -23.40
N PRO A 439 27.53 10.57 -23.63
CA PRO A 439 27.78 9.16 -23.33
C PRO A 439 27.43 8.83 -21.88
N GLY A 440 26.66 7.76 -21.68
CA GLY A 440 26.20 7.31 -20.35
C GLY A 440 25.05 8.12 -19.74
N ALA A 441 24.56 9.17 -20.41
CA ALA A 441 23.37 9.92 -20.02
C ALA A 441 22.36 9.97 -21.17
N TYR A 442 21.53 8.93 -21.25
CA TYR A 442 20.56 8.82 -22.33
C TYR A 442 19.49 9.91 -22.24
N ASN A 443 18.96 10.31 -23.39
CA ASN A 443 17.84 11.26 -23.50
C ASN A 443 18.05 12.63 -22.83
N PHE A 444 19.32 13.06 -22.70
CA PHE A 444 19.65 14.40 -22.24
C PHE A 444 19.05 15.47 -23.16
N ARG A 445 18.40 16.47 -22.56
CA ARG A 445 17.74 17.59 -23.26
C ARG A 445 17.58 18.77 -22.32
N ARG A 446 17.39 19.96 -22.89
CA ARG A 446 17.22 21.20 -22.12
C ARG A 446 16.33 22.21 -22.84
N VAL A 447 15.62 22.99 -22.04
CA VAL A 447 14.75 24.09 -22.48
C VAL A 447 15.19 25.36 -21.78
N GLU A 448 15.28 26.46 -22.54
CA GLU A 448 15.69 27.75 -22.02
C GLU A 448 14.54 28.46 -21.30
N ILE A 449 14.80 28.94 -20.07
CA ILE A 449 13.78 29.62 -19.25
C ILE A 449 13.33 30.95 -19.88
N SER A 450 14.22 31.67 -20.56
CA SER A 450 13.86 32.92 -21.25
C SER A 450 12.79 32.68 -22.33
N LYS A 451 12.94 31.59 -23.11
CA LYS A 451 11.97 31.16 -24.11
C LYS A 451 10.64 30.76 -23.46
N ILE A 452 10.68 30.02 -22.35
CA ILE A 452 9.50 29.64 -21.57
C ILE A 452 8.72 30.88 -21.12
N LYS A 453 9.40 31.87 -20.55
CA LYS A 453 8.75 33.12 -20.10
C LYS A 453 8.16 33.92 -21.26
N SER A 454 8.85 33.97 -22.40
CA SER A 454 8.36 34.66 -23.59
C SER A 454 7.15 33.99 -24.24
N ALA A 455 7.02 32.67 -24.11
CA ALA A 455 5.92 31.89 -24.69
C ALA A 455 4.54 32.30 -24.15
N VAL A 456 4.48 32.85 -22.94
CA VAL A 456 3.24 33.37 -22.32
C VAL A 456 2.62 34.50 -23.14
N LYS A 457 3.41 35.32 -23.84
CA LYS A 457 2.93 36.51 -24.56
C LYS A 457 2.22 36.21 -25.89
N TYR A 458 2.51 35.08 -26.53
CA TYR A 458 1.94 34.72 -27.83
C TYR A 458 0.68 33.86 -27.63
N GLY A 459 -0.51 34.46 -27.80
CA GLY A 459 -1.80 33.80 -27.54
C GLY A 459 -2.39 33.05 -28.74
N GLY A 460 -2.58 31.72 -28.59
CA GLY A 460 -3.40 30.80 -29.44
C GLY A 460 -2.81 30.40 -30.82
N MET A 461 -3.17 29.30 -31.50
CA MET A 461 -3.66 27.96 -31.10
C MET A 461 -2.47 27.13 -30.58
N ALA A 462 -2.49 26.69 -29.32
CA ALA A 462 -1.43 26.01 -28.56
C ALA A 462 -0.01 25.89 -29.21
N ALA A 463 0.72 27.01 -29.36
CA ALA A 463 2.17 27.09 -29.67
C ALA A 463 2.71 26.04 -30.66
N THR A 464 2.65 26.40 -31.94
CA THR A 464 2.81 25.62 -33.18
C THR A 464 4.16 24.94 -33.42
N VAL A 465 5.17 25.10 -32.54
CA VAL A 465 6.45 24.42 -32.64
C VAL A 465 6.70 23.65 -31.35
N GLY A 466 6.65 22.31 -31.43
CA GLY A 466 7.05 21.43 -30.33
C GLY A 466 8.50 21.69 -29.94
N GLY A 467 8.85 21.50 -28.67
CA GLY A 467 10.22 21.72 -28.17
C GLY A 467 11.25 20.92 -28.97
N LEU A 468 10.90 19.69 -29.37
CA LEU A 468 11.74 18.89 -30.25
C LEU A 468 11.95 19.54 -31.63
N ALA A 469 10.87 20.01 -32.24
CA ALA A 469 10.93 20.64 -33.56
C ALA A 469 11.78 21.91 -33.51
N ALA A 470 11.59 22.73 -32.47
CA ALA A 470 12.35 23.95 -32.24
C ALA A 470 13.85 23.66 -32.05
N ASP A 471 14.23 22.61 -31.32
CA ASP A 471 15.64 22.26 -31.13
C ASP A 471 16.27 21.63 -32.38
N MET A 472 15.49 20.89 -33.18
CA MET A 472 15.93 20.35 -34.47
C MET A 472 16.15 21.43 -35.53
N GLU A 473 15.34 22.50 -35.53
CA GLU A 473 15.46 23.64 -36.45
C GLU A 473 16.54 24.64 -36.03
N ARG A 474 16.96 24.62 -34.75
CA ARG A 474 18.02 25.51 -34.23
C ARG A 474 19.35 25.25 -34.92
N SER A 475 20.04 26.31 -35.34
CA SER A 475 21.42 26.24 -35.87
C SER A 475 22.41 25.72 -34.82
N ASP A 476 23.46 25.02 -35.25
CA ASP A 476 24.56 24.62 -34.35
C ASP A 476 25.36 25.82 -33.83
N GLU A 477 25.32 26.94 -34.55
CA GLU A 477 26.02 28.18 -34.19
C GLU A 477 25.26 29.04 -33.16
N ASP A 478 23.99 28.70 -32.85
CA ASP A 478 23.17 29.39 -31.86
C ASP A 478 23.15 28.60 -30.53
N PRO A 479 24.11 28.84 -29.61
CA PRO A 479 24.14 28.16 -28.32
C PRO A 479 22.96 28.59 -27.45
N LEU A 480 22.38 27.62 -26.75
CA LEU A 480 21.36 27.91 -25.75
C LEU A 480 21.95 28.77 -24.62
N THR A 481 21.20 29.78 -24.18
CA THR A 481 21.60 30.69 -23.10
C THR A 481 20.95 30.29 -21.79
N ALA A 482 21.74 30.18 -20.73
CA ALA A 482 21.24 29.76 -19.41
C ALA A 482 20.43 30.91 -18.75
N PRO A 483 19.46 30.62 -17.85
CA PRO A 483 19.21 29.35 -17.17
C PRO A 483 18.36 28.33 -17.94
N PHE A 484 18.56 27.05 -17.60
CA PHE A 484 17.91 25.91 -18.26
C PHE A 484 17.04 25.06 -17.33
N ILE A 485 16.01 24.46 -17.92
CA ILE A 485 15.31 23.29 -17.39
C ILE A 485 15.73 22.07 -18.21
N CYS A 486 16.36 21.11 -17.57
CA CYS A 486 16.99 19.95 -18.21
C CYS A 486 16.34 18.63 -17.78
N GLY A 487 16.49 17.60 -18.61
CA GLY A 487 16.06 16.24 -18.29
C GLY A 487 16.92 15.17 -18.92
N CYS A 488 17.12 14.03 -18.25
CA CYS A 488 17.75 12.83 -18.83
C CYS A 488 17.18 11.52 -18.24
N ALA A 489 17.58 10.39 -18.84
CA ALA A 489 17.45 9.05 -18.25
C ALA A 489 18.47 8.85 -17.12
N MET A 490 18.38 7.74 -16.38
CA MET A 490 19.30 7.48 -15.27
C MET A 490 20.75 7.44 -15.78
N PRO A 491 21.64 8.35 -15.33
CA PRO A 491 23.00 8.41 -15.84
C PRO A 491 23.97 7.59 -14.99
N ASN A 492 25.06 7.12 -15.61
CA ASN A 492 26.21 6.62 -14.85
C ASN A 492 27.00 7.77 -14.19
N LYS A 493 27.87 7.44 -13.22
CA LYS A 493 28.60 8.44 -12.41
C LYS A 493 29.43 9.40 -13.25
N ASP A 494 30.11 8.91 -14.28
CA ASP A 494 30.94 9.72 -15.18
C ASP A 494 30.10 10.62 -16.11
N ALA A 495 28.90 10.18 -16.48
CA ALA A 495 27.96 10.96 -17.27
C ALA A 495 27.33 12.10 -16.46
N VAL A 496 27.06 11.91 -15.16
CA VAL A 496 26.66 13.02 -14.25
C VAL A 496 27.71 14.13 -14.28
N LYS A 497 28.99 13.77 -14.11
CA LYS A 497 30.11 14.73 -14.19
C LYS A 497 30.19 15.43 -15.54
N SER A 498 29.90 14.71 -16.63
CA SER A 498 29.90 15.25 -17.99
C SER A 498 28.76 16.24 -18.23
N ILE A 499 27.55 15.94 -17.74
CA ILE A 499 26.40 16.85 -17.75
C ILE A 499 26.73 18.13 -16.97
N LEU A 500 27.24 17.99 -15.73
CA LEU A 500 27.55 19.16 -14.90
C LEU A 500 28.62 20.06 -15.54
N LYS A 501 29.62 19.48 -16.22
CA LYS A 501 30.59 20.24 -17.04
C LYS A 501 29.90 20.97 -18.19
N ALA A 502 29.02 20.29 -18.94
CA ALA A 502 28.25 20.90 -20.04
C ALA A 502 27.35 22.06 -19.56
N MET A 503 26.88 21.99 -18.31
CA MET A 503 26.07 23.03 -17.65
C MET A 503 26.92 24.10 -16.93
N GLN A 504 28.25 24.13 -17.13
CA GLN A 504 29.16 25.07 -16.46
C GLN A 504 29.09 25.02 -14.91
N ALA A 505 28.76 23.84 -14.36
CA ALA A 505 28.70 23.53 -12.94
C ALA A 505 29.79 22.52 -12.50
N GLY A 506 30.81 22.31 -13.35
CA GLY A 506 32.03 21.59 -12.98
C GLY A 506 32.94 22.41 -12.04
N PRO A 507 34.10 21.85 -11.65
CA PRO A 507 35.08 22.57 -10.84
C PRO A 507 35.52 23.87 -11.51
N GLY A 508 35.37 25.00 -10.81
CA GLY A 508 35.64 26.35 -11.34
C GLY A 508 34.52 26.94 -12.22
N GLY A 509 33.40 26.23 -12.38
CA GLY A 509 32.20 26.71 -13.04
C GLY A 509 31.54 27.89 -12.31
N LYS A 510 30.66 28.62 -12.99
CA LYS A 510 29.92 29.76 -12.40
C LYS A 510 28.46 29.44 -12.10
N ARG A 511 27.99 28.26 -12.51
CA ARG A 511 26.59 27.85 -12.39
C ARG A 511 26.44 26.74 -11.35
N ARG A 512 25.24 26.65 -10.79
CA ARG A 512 24.85 25.59 -9.84
C ARG A 512 23.71 24.79 -10.44
N VAL A 513 23.62 23.49 -10.15
CA VAL A 513 22.54 22.63 -10.67
C VAL A 513 21.73 22.04 -9.53
N LEU A 514 20.41 22.23 -9.56
CA LEU A 514 19.48 21.49 -8.71
C LEU A 514 19.09 20.20 -9.44
N TRP A 515 19.63 19.08 -8.99
CA TRP A 515 19.40 17.76 -9.56
C TRP A 515 18.32 17.02 -8.78
N THR A 516 17.21 16.72 -9.44
CA THR A 516 16.04 16.06 -8.84
C THR A 516 15.80 14.69 -9.48
N CYS A 517 15.98 13.63 -8.71
CA CYS A 517 15.66 12.27 -9.14
C CYS A 517 14.20 11.95 -8.82
N LEU A 518 13.41 11.63 -9.85
CA LEU A 518 11.96 11.41 -9.76
C LEU A 518 11.56 9.93 -9.59
N ARG A 519 12.52 9.08 -9.20
CA ARG A 519 12.31 7.62 -9.13
C ARG A 519 11.79 7.17 -7.78
N GLU A 520 10.82 6.28 -7.77
CA GLU A 520 10.41 5.57 -6.55
C GLU A 520 11.17 4.25 -6.36
N GLU A 521 11.78 3.72 -7.42
CA GLU A 521 12.51 2.46 -7.36
C GLU A 521 13.90 2.67 -6.74
N PRO A 522 14.33 1.85 -5.77
CA PRO A 522 15.69 1.96 -5.22
C PRO A 522 16.73 1.62 -6.29
N VAL A 523 17.78 2.44 -6.37
CA VAL A 523 18.90 2.28 -7.31
C VAL A 523 20.20 2.12 -6.52
N ILE A 524 21.10 1.27 -7.02
CA ILE A 524 22.45 1.12 -6.50
C ILE A 524 23.47 1.31 -7.62
N TYR A 525 24.57 2.02 -7.35
CA TYR A 525 25.68 2.12 -8.28
C TYR A 525 26.71 1.04 -8.00
N VAL A 526 27.07 0.29 -9.03
CA VAL A 526 28.10 -0.76 -8.98
C VAL A 526 29.08 -0.48 -10.11
N ASN A 527 30.36 -0.28 -9.79
CA ASN A 527 31.39 0.14 -10.76
C ASN A 527 30.92 1.33 -11.61
N LYS A 528 30.39 2.37 -10.94
CA LYS A 528 29.85 3.62 -11.53
C LYS A 528 28.57 3.49 -12.36
N ASN A 529 28.06 2.28 -12.60
CA ASN A 529 26.85 2.06 -13.38
C ASN A 529 25.62 1.84 -12.48
N PRO A 530 24.44 2.37 -12.84
CA PRO A 530 23.24 2.24 -12.03
C PRO A 530 22.51 0.90 -12.27
N TYR A 531 22.18 0.19 -11.20
CA TYR A 531 21.39 -1.04 -11.20
C TYR A 531 20.11 -0.86 -10.38
N VAL A 532 19.03 -1.47 -10.85
CA VAL A 532 17.70 -1.45 -10.21
C VAL A 532 17.28 -2.86 -9.84
N LEU A 533 16.52 -2.97 -8.75
CA LEU A 533 15.95 -4.24 -8.29
C LEU A 533 14.80 -4.68 -9.20
N ARG A 534 14.80 -5.97 -9.58
CA ARG A 534 13.73 -6.63 -10.34
C ARG A 534 13.41 -7.99 -9.77
N LEU A 535 12.25 -8.54 -10.14
CA LEU A 535 11.94 -9.94 -9.87
C LEU A 535 12.53 -10.82 -10.96
N PHE A 536 13.05 -11.97 -10.57
CA PHE A 536 13.62 -12.95 -11.50
C PHE A 536 12.56 -13.50 -12.48
N ILE A 537 11.31 -13.66 -12.04
CA ILE A 537 10.21 -14.18 -12.87
C ILE A 537 9.69 -13.15 -13.89
N ASP A 538 9.87 -11.87 -13.62
CA ASP A 538 9.43 -10.78 -14.50
C ASP A 538 10.48 -9.64 -14.47
N PRO A 539 11.64 -9.86 -15.10
CA PRO A 539 12.80 -8.98 -14.96
C PRO A 539 12.61 -7.63 -15.68
N LEU A 540 11.64 -7.53 -16.58
CA LEU A 540 11.39 -6.32 -17.38
C LEU A 540 10.35 -5.40 -16.74
N LYS A 541 9.52 -5.91 -15.82
CA LYS A 541 8.50 -5.11 -15.12
C LYS A 541 9.08 -4.35 -13.91
N ASN A 542 8.64 -3.11 -13.73
CA ASN A 542 8.98 -2.32 -12.53
C ASN A 542 8.37 -2.94 -11.26
N LEU A 543 9.12 -2.90 -10.16
CA LEU A 543 8.59 -3.13 -8.83
C LEU A 543 8.02 -1.80 -8.33
N GLU A 544 6.74 -1.58 -8.63
CA GLU A 544 6.04 -0.33 -8.28
C GLU A 544 5.67 -0.33 -6.79
N THR A 545 5.79 0.82 -6.16
CA THR A 545 5.43 1.03 -4.76
C THR A 545 4.92 2.46 -4.63
N THR A 546 3.69 2.64 -5.07
CA THR A 546 2.98 3.91 -5.14
C THR A 546 3.04 4.68 -3.82
N GLY A 547 3.38 5.97 -3.90
CA GLY A 547 3.29 6.88 -2.76
C GLY A 547 4.36 6.70 -1.69
N ILE A 548 5.41 5.91 -1.96
CA ILE A 548 6.55 5.75 -1.06
C ILE A 548 7.23 7.10 -0.74
N SER A 549 7.63 7.33 0.51
CA SER A 549 8.32 8.55 0.91
C SER A 549 9.80 8.56 0.47
N LYS A 550 10.39 9.75 0.38
CA LYS A 550 11.82 9.94 0.07
C LYS A 550 12.71 9.16 1.03
N GLU A 551 12.51 9.35 2.33
CA GLU A 551 13.35 8.77 3.40
C GLU A 551 13.29 7.25 3.34
N ARG A 552 12.14 6.69 2.93
CA ARG A 552 11.94 5.27 2.79
C ARG A 552 12.73 4.69 1.61
N VAL A 553 12.69 5.35 0.45
CA VAL A 553 13.48 4.93 -0.73
C VAL A 553 14.97 5.00 -0.43
N GLU A 554 15.45 6.10 0.17
CA GLU A 554 16.87 6.25 0.52
C GLU A 554 17.31 5.19 1.54
N SER A 555 16.47 4.89 2.54
CA SER A 555 16.75 3.80 3.50
C SER A 555 16.81 2.42 2.82
N MET A 556 16.00 2.19 1.78
CA MET A 556 16.06 0.96 0.99
C MET A 556 17.34 0.86 0.16
N GLU A 557 17.85 1.99 -0.34
CA GLU A 557 19.13 2.05 -1.06
C GLU A 557 20.31 1.76 -0.13
N ASP A 558 20.31 2.33 1.08
CA ASP A 558 21.32 2.04 2.11
C ASP A 558 21.31 0.56 2.51
N GLN A 559 20.12 -0.01 2.70
CA GLN A 559 19.95 -1.42 3.03
C GLN A 559 20.38 -2.32 1.85
N MET A 560 20.03 -1.96 0.62
CA MET A 560 20.47 -2.67 -0.59
C MET A 560 21.99 -2.65 -0.72
N LYS A 561 22.64 -1.50 -0.48
CA LYS A 561 24.10 -1.40 -0.44
C LYS A 561 24.70 -2.34 0.60
N TYR A 562 24.18 -2.33 1.83
CA TYR A 562 24.66 -3.22 2.89
C TYR A 562 24.57 -4.69 2.47
N GLU A 563 23.46 -5.10 1.86
CA GLU A 563 23.24 -6.49 1.42
C GLU A 563 24.13 -6.88 0.23
N VAL A 564 24.33 -5.97 -0.73
CA VAL A 564 25.31 -6.11 -1.81
C VAL A 564 26.73 -6.33 -1.25
N LEU A 565 27.12 -5.56 -0.25
CA LEU A 565 28.43 -5.70 0.41
C LEU A 565 28.58 -7.02 1.17
N GLN A 566 27.49 -7.60 1.68
CA GLN A 566 27.52 -8.95 2.27
C GLN A 566 27.62 -10.03 1.19
N GLU A 567 26.86 -9.90 0.10
CA GLU A 567 26.94 -10.82 -1.04
C GLU A 567 28.35 -10.81 -1.65
N LEU A 568 28.98 -9.64 -1.77
CA LEU A 568 30.39 -9.53 -2.19
C LEU A 568 31.32 -10.33 -1.28
N LYS A 569 31.10 -10.35 0.04
CA LYS A 569 31.92 -11.18 0.96
C LYS A 569 31.65 -12.68 0.79
N GLU A 570 30.41 -13.06 0.50
CA GLU A 570 30.02 -14.45 0.31
C GLU A 570 30.58 -15.06 -0.98
N TYR A 571 30.71 -14.24 -2.04
CA TYR A 571 31.14 -14.69 -3.37
C TYR A 571 32.53 -14.17 -3.79
N ASP A 572 33.44 -14.00 -2.83
CA ASP A 572 34.85 -13.65 -3.04
C ASP A 572 35.07 -12.34 -3.84
N GLY A 573 34.32 -11.29 -3.49
CA GLY A 573 34.38 -9.96 -4.12
C GLY A 573 33.61 -9.85 -5.43
N ARG A 574 32.75 -10.83 -5.74
CA ARG A 574 31.93 -10.84 -6.96
C ARG A 574 30.46 -10.67 -6.64
N ILE A 575 29.74 -9.99 -7.52
CA ILE A 575 28.28 -9.84 -7.44
C ILE A 575 27.63 -10.23 -8.77
N LEU A 576 26.44 -10.82 -8.68
CA LEU A 576 25.67 -11.23 -9.84
C LEU A 576 24.74 -10.10 -10.29
N LEU A 577 25.07 -9.50 -11.43
CA LEU A 577 24.34 -8.44 -12.11
C LEU A 577 23.69 -8.98 -13.37
N HIS A 578 22.75 -8.23 -13.96
CA HIS A 578 22.04 -8.65 -15.16
C HIS A 578 21.95 -7.50 -16.15
N ASP A 579 22.40 -7.73 -17.37
CA ASP A 579 22.35 -6.78 -18.49
C ASP A 579 21.33 -7.23 -19.54
N GLU A 580 20.81 -6.29 -20.33
CA GLU A 580 20.03 -6.63 -21.52
C GLU A 580 20.94 -6.72 -22.75
N GLU A 581 20.77 -7.79 -23.53
CA GLU A 581 21.50 -7.95 -24.79
C GLU A 581 20.99 -6.96 -25.86
N ALA A 582 21.92 -6.41 -26.66
CA ALA A 582 21.57 -5.44 -27.69
C ALA A 582 20.67 -6.05 -28.79
N GLY A 583 19.42 -5.58 -28.86
CA GLY A 583 18.47 -5.97 -29.89
C GLY A 583 17.62 -7.22 -29.57
N SER A 584 17.78 -7.82 -28.40
CA SER A 584 16.91 -8.86 -27.86
C SER A 584 16.38 -8.43 -26.48
N PHE A 585 15.23 -8.97 -26.06
CA PHE A 585 14.74 -8.78 -24.68
C PHE A 585 15.35 -9.82 -23.71
N ASN A 586 16.49 -10.42 -24.09
CA ASN A 586 17.15 -11.44 -23.30
C ASN A 586 18.02 -10.79 -22.23
N LEU A 587 17.85 -11.27 -21.00
CA LEU A 587 18.59 -10.82 -19.85
C LEU A 587 19.81 -11.73 -19.63
N MET A 588 21.01 -11.14 -19.64
CA MET A 588 22.28 -11.85 -19.50
C MET A 588 22.83 -11.66 -18.08
N PRO A 589 22.97 -12.74 -17.29
CA PRO A 589 23.62 -12.68 -15.98
C PRO A 589 25.13 -12.51 -16.14
N VAL A 590 25.73 -11.59 -15.39
CA VAL A 590 27.16 -11.26 -15.40
C VAL A 590 27.67 -11.25 -13.97
N TRP A 591 28.72 -12.03 -13.73
CA TRP A 591 29.51 -11.93 -12.50
C TRP A 591 30.50 -10.79 -12.64
N GLU A 592 30.35 -9.77 -11.81
CA GLU A 592 31.25 -8.63 -11.80
C GLU A 592 32.07 -8.63 -10.52
N THR A 593 33.39 -8.47 -10.65
CA THR A 593 34.28 -8.29 -9.50
C THR A 593 34.29 -6.81 -9.13
N VAL A 594 33.88 -6.49 -7.92
CA VAL A 594 33.61 -5.11 -7.50
C VAL A 594 34.34 -4.85 -6.18
N PRO A 595 35.21 -3.82 -6.10
CA PRO A 595 35.75 -3.38 -4.84
C PRO A 595 34.60 -2.82 -3.96
N PRO A 596 34.57 -3.10 -2.64
CA PRO A 596 33.52 -2.58 -1.75
C PRO A 596 33.29 -1.06 -1.83
N GLU A 597 34.33 -0.29 -2.11
CA GLU A 597 34.29 1.17 -2.29
C GLU A 597 33.59 1.64 -3.57
N GLU A 598 33.41 0.79 -4.59
CA GLU A 598 32.71 1.10 -5.85
C GLU A 598 31.22 0.69 -5.81
N VAL A 599 30.71 0.32 -4.63
CA VAL A 599 29.28 0.14 -4.36
C VAL A 599 28.76 1.38 -3.62
N GLU A 600 27.97 2.19 -4.31
CA GLU A 600 27.51 3.48 -3.82
C GLU A 600 26.00 3.65 -3.98
N THR A 601 25.34 4.29 -3.01
CA THR A 601 23.96 4.77 -3.21
C THR A 601 23.97 6.04 -4.06
N PRO A 602 22.84 6.43 -4.69
CA PRO A 602 22.75 7.69 -5.42
C PRO A 602 23.17 8.89 -4.55
N GLY A 603 22.78 8.91 -3.28
CA GLY A 603 23.19 9.95 -2.32
C GLY A 603 24.71 10.05 -2.18
N GLU A 604 25.41 8.91 -2.07
CA GLU A 604 26.88 8.85 -1.98
C GLU A 604 27.57 9.25 -3.29
N VAL A 605 27.01 8.85 -4.44
CA VAL A 605 27.52 9.26 -5.76
C VAL A 605 27.49 10.78 -5.90
N PHE A 606 26.36 11.43 -5.57
CA PHE A 606 26.29 12.89 -5.63
C PHE A 606 27.12 13.56 -4.53
N ALA A 607 27.27 12.95 -3.35
CA ALA A 607 28.17 13.45 -2.30
C ALA A 607 29.64 13.43 -2.74
N SER A 608 30.10 12.34 -3.36
CA SER A 608 31.48 12.22 -3.87
C SER A 608 31.73 13.20 -5.02
N ILE A 609 30.77 13.38 -5.93
CA ILE A 609 30.85 14.38 -7.01
C ILE A 609 30.95 15.80 -6.43
N ARG A 610 30.18 16.14 -5.39
CA ARG A 610 30.30 17.45 -4.71
C ARG A 610 31.68 17.63 -4.06
N ALA A 611 32.22 16.58 -3.45
CA ALA A 611 33.56 16.62 -2.84
C ALA A 611 34.68 16.88 -3.87
N GLU A 612 34.49 16.48 -5.13
CA GLU A 612 35.38 16.80 -6.25
C GLU A 612 35.29 18.26 -6.74
N GLY A 613 34.45 19.09 -6.13
CA GLY A 613 34.31 20.52 -6.46
C GLY A 613 33.23 20.84 -7.49
N TYR A 614 32.35 19.88 -7.81
CA TYR A 614 31.19 20.11 -8.66
C TYR A 614 30.07 20.82 -7.89
N GLN A 615 29.36 21.73 -8.57
CA GLN A 615 28.31 22.56 -8.01
C GLN A 615 26.93 21.98 -8.29
N VAL A 616 26.63 20.85 -7.65
CA VAL A 616 25.33 20.17 -7.75
C VAL A 616 24.67 20.08 -6.39
N ASP A 617 23.36 20.17 -6.35
CA ASP A 617 22.56 19.83 -5.17
C ASP A 617 21.54 18.76 -5.55
N TYR A 618 21.64 17.60 -4.91
CA TYR A 618 20.86 16.42 -5.24
C TYR A 618 19.67 16.27 -4.29
N LEU A 619 18.48 16.02 -4.86
CA LEU A 619 17.28 15.70 -4.11
C LEU A 619 16.52 14.56 -4.78
N ARG A 620 15.97 13.67 -3.96
CA ARG A 620 15.08 12.58 -4.39
C ARG A 620 13.63 12.98 -4.11
N ILE A 621 12.75 12.89 -5.12
CA ILE A 621 11.31 13.10 -5.00
C ILE A 621 10.61 11.94 -5.71
N PRO A 622 10.23 10.86 -5.01
CA PRO A 622 9.68 9.67 -5.64
C PRO A 622 8.32 9.93 -6.31
N ILE A 623 8.18 9.54 -7.57
CA ILE A 623 6.93 9.57 -8.33
C ILE A 623 6.68 8.19 -8.92
N THR A 624 5.47 7.66 -8.75
CA THR A 624 5.04 6.41 -9.36
C THR A 624 5.15 6.47 -10.87
N ASP A 625 5.67 5.40 -11.48
CA ASP A 625 5.76 5.35 -12.93
C ASP A 625 4.37 5.40 -13.57
N GLU A 626 4.28 6.07 -14.73
CA GLU A 626 3.04 6.20 -15.52
C GLU A 626 1.83 6.91 -14.85
N GLN A 627 1.85 7.16 -13.54
CA GLN A 627 0.78 7.86 -12.80
C GLN A 627 1.00 9.39 -12.66
N ALA A 628 -0.03 10.09 -12.20
CA ALA A 628 0.06 11.51 -11.86
C ALA A 628 0.85 11.71 -10.55
N PRO A 629 1.66 12.78 -10.42
CA PRO A 629 2.25 13.13 -9.13
C PRO A 629 1.15 13.37 -8.09
N ILE A 630 1.32 12.84 -6.87
CA ILE A 630 0.43 13.15 -5.76
C ILE A 630 0.56 14.65 -5.38
N PRO A 631 -0.46 15.28 -4.78
CA PRO A 631 -0.42 16.71 -4.46
C PRO A 631 0.81 17.16 -3.68
N ASP A 632 1.29 16.34 -2.75
CA ASP A 632 2.49 16.59 -1.94
C ASP A 632 3.78 16.76 -2.78
N VAL A 633 3.88 16.04 -3.90
CA VAL A 633 5.02 16.15 -4.83
C VAL A 633 5.05 17.52 -5.50
N PHE A 634 3.90 18.10 -5.83
CA PHE A 634 3.85 19.45 -6.40
C PHE A 634 4.38 20.49 -5.41
N ASP A 635 4.05 20.35 -4.12
CA ASP A 635 4.55 21.22 -3.05
C ASP A 635 6.08 21.10 -2.89
N GLN A 636 6.62 19.88 -2.92
CA GLN A 636 8.07 19.66 -2.89
C GLN A 636 8.77 20.26 -4.11
N LEU A 637 8.16 20.16 -5.30
CA LEU A 637 8.70 20.77 -6.53
C LEU A 637 8.65 22.30 -6.48
N ILE A 638 7.59 22.90 -5.91
CA ILE A 638 7.53 24.35 -5.66
C ILE A 638 8.68 24.77 -4.76
N GLN A 639 8.85 24.13 -3.60
CA GLN A 639 9.93 24.43 -2.66
C GLN A 639 11.29 24.32 -3.35
N ARG A 640 11.50 23.24 -4.12
CA ARG A 640 12.76 23.00 -4.84
C ARG A 640 13.06 24.10 -5.86
N MET A 641 12.04 24.63 -6.51
CA MET A 641 12.17 25.71 -7.50
C MET A 641 12.35 27.08 -6.85
N GLN A 642 11.77 27.33 -5.68
CA GLN A 642 11.95 28.57 -4.93
C GLN A 642 13.41 28.75 -4.47
N GLU A 643 14.12 27.66 -4.16
CA GLU A 643 15.54 27.69 -3.81
C GLU A 643 16.45 28.10 -5.00
N ALA A 644 15.94 28.03 -6.23
CA ALA A 644 16.66 28.39 -7.44
C ALA A 644 16.71 29.93 -7.62
N ASN A 645 17.63 30.60 -6.93
CA ASN A 645 17.97 32.00 -7.19
C ASN A 645 18.63 32.17 -8.59
N GLN A 646 18.77 33.41 -9.07
CA GLN A 646 19.51 33.71 -10.31
C GLN A 646 20.91 33.05 -10.28
N GLY A 647 21.13 32.05 -11.16
CA GLY A 647 22.39 31.29 -11.25
C GLY A 647 22.26 29.76 -11.14
N TYR A 648 21.06 29.23 -10.87
CA TYR A 648 20.80 27.79 -10.90
C TYR A 648 20.21 27.32 -12.23
N ASP A 649 20.62 26.13 -12.66
CA ASP A 649 19.91 25.31 -13.64
C ASP A 649 19.20 24.16 -12.94
N ILE A 650 18.12 23.67 -13.54
CA ILE A 650 17.31 22.59 -12.98
C ILE A 650 17.49 21.34 -13.82
N MET A 651 17.66 20.19 -13.17
CA MET A 651 17.87 18.90 -13.83
C MET A 651 16.92 17.85 -13.25
N PHE A 652 16.17 17.16 -14.11
CA PHE A 652 15.31 16.05 -13.70
C PHE A 652 15.79 14.73 -14.31
N ASN A 653 15.74 13.64 -13.54
CA ASN A 653 15.96 12.31 -14.10
C ASN A 653 14.94 11.28 -13.59
N CYS A 654 14.66 10.28 -14.42
CA CYS A 654 13.94 9.06 -14.06
C CYS A 654 14.61 7.87 -14.75
N GLN A 655 13.97 6.69 -14.81
CA GLN A 655 14.52 5.52 -15.50
C GLN A 655 14.89 5.86 -16.96
N MET A 656 13.89 6.14 -17.80
CA MET A 656 14.10 6.39 -19.24
C MET A 656 14.24 7.86 -19.61
N GLY A 657 14.04 8.79 -18.66
CA GLY A 657 13.97 10.22 -18.98
C GLY A 657 12.73 10.60 -19.80
N ARG A 658 11.68 9.76 -19.81
CA ARG A 658 10.46 9.89 -20.64
C ARG A 658 9.28 10.47 -19.87
N GLY A 659 8.52 9.66 -19.14
CA GLY A 659 7.28 10.09 -18.46
C GLY A 659 7.53 11.06 -17.30
N ARG A 660 8.02 10.53 -16.16
CA ARG A 660 8.29 11.26 -14.92
C ARG A 660 9.16 12.50 -15.13
N THR A 661 10.29 12.36 -15.84
CA THR A 661 11.18 13.49 -16.18
C THR A 661 10.46 14.59 -16.96
N THR A 662 9.65 14.25 -17.96
CA THR A 662 8.92 15.27 -18.74
C THR A 662 7.89 15.97 -17.85
N THR A 663 7.21 15.25 -16.94
CA THR A 663 6.30 15.85 -15.96
C THR A 663 7.03 16.86 -15.07
N GLY A 664 8.20 16.54 -14.53
CA GLY A 664 9.02 17.48 -13.75
C GLY A 664 9.41 18.73 -14.56
N MET A 665 9.83 18.55 -15.81
CA MET A 665 10.16 19.67 -16.71
C MET A 665 8.94 20.57 -17.00
N VAL A 666 7.76 19.98 -17.20
CA VAL A 666 6.50 20.72 -17.42
C VAL A 666 6.13 21.52 -16.18
N VAL A 667 6.18 20.93 -14.98
CA VAL A 667 5.89 21.63 -13.71
C VAL A 667 6.86 22.81 -13.50
N ALA A 668 8.16 22.60 -13.71
CA ALA A 668 9.16 23.65 -13.61
C ALA A 668 8.94 24.77 -14.66
N SER A 669 8.48 24.41 -15.85
CA SER A 669 8.12 25.38 -16.91
C SER A 669 6.92 26.22 -16.49
N LEU A 670 5.87 25.60 -15.93
CA LEU A 670 4.67 26.31 -15.44
C LEU A 670 5.00 27.28 -14.31
N LEU A 671 5.83 26.85 -13.35
CA LEU A 671 6.32 27.72 -12.29
C LEU A 671 7.09 28.92 -12.86
N SER A 672 7.94 28.69 -13.85
CA SER A 672 8.71 29.75 -14.53
C SER A 672 7.82 30.71 -15.35
N MET A 673 6.74 30.19 -15.95
CA MET A 673 5.76 30.98 -16.70
C MET A 673 4.94 31.90 -15.79
N ILE A 674 4.65 31.48 -14.56
CA ILE A 674 3.68 32.15 -13.67
C ILE A 674 4.36 32.95 -12.55
N LEU A 675 5.24 32.35 -11.74
CA LEU A 675 5.73 32.95 -10.48
C LEU A 675 6.78 34.05 -10.65
N SER A 676 7.33 34.25 -11.86
CA SER A 676 8.44 35.20 -12.08
C SER A 676 8.36 35.86 -13.45
N ASN A 677 7.14 36.19 -13.88
CA ASN A 677 6.86 36.75 -15.19
C ASN A 677 5.78 37.83 -15.13
N ASP A 678 6.18 39.10 -15.22
CA ASP A 678 5.27 40.24 -15.12
C ASP A 678 4.17 40.22 -16.20
N ALA A 679 4.44 39.56 -17.34
CA ALA A 679 3.48 39.42 -18.44
C ALA A 679 2.21 38.65 -18.06
N ILE A 680 2.23 37.84 -16.98
CA ILE A 680 1.03 37.13 -16.52
C ILE A 680 0.05 38.08 -15.83
N GLY A 681 0.55 39.12 -15.17
CA GLY A 681 -0.25 40.08 -14.41
C GLY A 681 -1.27 40.81 -15.30
N ASP A 682 -0.86 41.21 -16.51
CA ASP A 682 -1.75 41.88 -17.46
C ASP A 682 -2.83 40.93 -18.03
N MET A 683 -2.50 39.64 -18.15
CA MET A 683 -3.41 38.61 -18.65
C MET A 683 -4.47 38.21 -17.61
N THR A 684 -4.09 38.07 -16.33
CA THR A 684 -5.04 37.75 -15.27
C THR A 684 -6.07 38.85 -15.09
N ASP A 685 -5.64 40.12 -15.16
CA ASP A 685 -6.52 41.27 -14.96
C ASP A 685 -7.52 41.41 -16.13
N SER A 686 -7.09 41.15 -17.37
CA SER A 686 -7.97 41.14 -18.54
C SER A 686 -9.03 40.02 -18.49
N PHE A 687 -8.68 38.83 -17.99
CA PHE A 687 -9.61 37.69 -17.87
C PHE A 687 -10.60 37.81 -16.70
N MET A 688 -10.22 38.49 -15.61
CA MET A 688 -11.13 38.74 -14.48
C MET A 688 -12.23 39.74 -14.83
N VAL A 689 -11.94 40.73 -15.70
CA VAL A 689 -12.95 41.69 -16.17
C VAL A 689 -14.00 41.01 -17.06
N ASP A 690 -13.59 40.06 -17.90
CA ASP A 690 -14.48 39.35 -18.85
C ASP A 690 -15.40 38.31 -18.17
N SER A 691 -15.04 37.87 -16.95
CA SER A 691 -15.85 36.94 -16.13
C SER A 691 -17.12 37.58 -15.55
N SER A 692 -17.26 38.91 -15.61
CA SER A 692 -18.46 39.64 -15.21
C SER A 692 -19.52 39.76 -16.31
N SER A 693 -19.19 39.42 -17.56
CA SER A 693 -20.10 39.35 -18.70
C SER A 693 -20.52 37.90 -19.00
N ASN A 694 -21.53 37.43 -18.28
CA ASN A 694 -22.24 36.20 -18.59
C ASN A 694 -23.01 36.36 -19.91
N VAL A 695 -22.47 35.90 -21.05
CA VAL A 695 -23.28 35.55 -22.23
C VAL A 695 -22.64 34.36 -22.96
N ASN A 696 -23.42 33.28 -23.10
CA ASN A 696 -23.20 32.19 -24.06
C ASN A 696 -22.73 32.71 -25.42
N THR A 697 -21.52 32.35 -25.89
CA THR A 697 -20.98 32.41 -27.27
C THR A 697 -19.47 32.14 -27.12
N THR A 698 -18.78 31.18 -27.74
CA THR A 698 -18.89 30.59 -29.09
C THR A 698 -18.14 29.25 -29.11
N MET A 699 -18.75 28.23 -29.74
CA MET A 699 -18.01 27.26 -30.55
C MET A 699 -17.10 28.04 -31.50
N PHE A 700 -15.83 27.66 -31.60
CA PHE A 700 -14.89 28.26 -32.54
C PHE A 700 -15.24 27.78 -33.97
N SER A 701 -16.23 28.43 -34.58
CA SER A 701 -16.47 28.37 -36.02
C SER A 701 -15.47 29.32 -36.68
N LEU A 702 -14.45 28.75 -37.33
CA LEU A 702 -13.75 29.42 -38.42
C LEU A 702 -14.40 28.97 -39.72
N GLN A 703 -14.93 29.94 -40.44
CA GLN A 703 -15.40 29.82 -41.80
C GLN A 703 -14.21 29.50 -42.73
N SER A 704 -14.22 28.31 -43.30
CA SER A 704 -13.83 28.07 -44.69
C SER A 704 -14.73 26.97 -45.23
N ASP A 705 -15.56 27.31 -46.21
CA ASP A 705 -16.46 26.40 -46.94
C ASP A 705 -15.66 25.39 -47.78
N GLU A 706 -15.00 24.45 -47.11
CA GLU A 706 -14.59 23.17 -47.69
C GLU A 706 -15.28 22.08 -46.86
N GLU A 707 -15.75 21.00 -47.49
CA GLU A 707 -16.34 19.84 -46.82
C GLU A 707 -15.27 19.20 -45.91
N ILE A 708 -15.10 19.73 -44.68
CA ILE A 708 -14.20 19.18 -43.67
C ILE A 708 -14.85 17.90 -43.18
N ASP A 709 -14.17 16.79 -43.44
CA ASP A 709 -14.53 15.45 -42.99
C ASP A 709 -14.66 15.43 -41.44
N GLU A 710 -15.81 14.97 -40.93
CA GLU A 710 -16.12 14.88 -39.49
C GLU A 710 -15.00 14.16 -38.69
N SER A 711 -14.26 13.26 -39.33
CA SER A 711 -13.13 12.56 -38.72
C SER A 711 -11.91 13.46 -38.42
N TYR A 712 -11.71 14.53 -39.20
CA TYR A 712 -10.62 15.49 -38.98
C TYR A 712 -10.89 16.41 -37.79
N GLU A 713 -12.14 16.86 -37.61
CA GLU A 713 -12.53 17.70 -36.46
C GLU A 713 -12.41 16.91 -35.14
N GLU A 714 -12.78 15.62 -35.15
CA GLU A 714 -12.65 14.76 -33.97
C GLU A 714 -11.18 14.54 -33.58
N ARG A 715 -10.32 14.27 -34.57
CA ARG A 715 -8.88 14.10 -34.34
C ARG A 715 -8.25 15.35 -33.73
N GLU A 716 -8.53 16.52 -34.30
CA GLU A 716 -7.99 17.79 -33.81
C GLU A 716 -8.41 18.07 -32.36
N ARG A 717 -9.68 17.80 -32.02
CA ARG A 717 -10.22 17.93 -30.66
C ARG A 717 -9.40 17.12 -29.64
N TYR A 718 -9.12 15.84 -29.94
CA TYR A 718 -8.38 14.98 -29.02
C TYR A 718 -6.88 15.29 -28.99
N GLU A 719 -6.27 15.68 -30.10
CA GLU A 719 -4.87 16.16 -30.12
C GLU A 719 -4.70 17.45 -29.29
N ASN A 720 -5.75 18.28 -29.22
CA ASN A 720 -5.86 19.44 -28.33
C ASN A 720 -6.22 19.09 -26.87
N GLY A 721 -6.40 17.80 -26.56
CA GLY A 721 -6.70 17.30 -25.22
C GLY A 721 -8.08 17.74 -24.71
N GLU A 722 -9.04 17.96 -25.59
CA GLU A 722 -10.39 18.42 -25.25
C GLU A 722 -11.30 17.23 -24.89
N TYR A 723 -10.90 16.47 -23.88
CA TYR A 723 -11.70 15.39 -23.32
C TYR A 723 -12.83 15.94 -22.47
N ARG A 724 -13.97 15.23 -22.42
CA ARG A 724 -15.17 15.64 -21.65
C ARG A 724 -14.83 16.04 -20.21
N ILE A 725 -14.01 15.23 -19.52
CA ILE A 725 -13.58 15.50 -18.14
C ILE A 725 -12.71 16.76 -18.02
N ILE A 726 -11.88 17.04 -19.02
CA ILE A 726 -11.01 18.22 -19.05
C ILE A 726 -11.83 19.49 -19.33
N LEU A 727 -12.81 19.42 -20.24
CA LEU A 727 -13.70 20.54 -20.53
C LEU A 727 -14.57 20.89 -19.31
N GLN A 728 -15.08 19.88 -18.60
CA GLN A 728 -15.80 20.07 -17.34
C GLN A 728 -14.89 20.72 -16.29
N LEU A 729 -13.66 20.23 -16.11
CA LEU A 729 -12.69 20.85 -15.22
C LEU A 729 -12.47 22.33 -15.54
N VAL A 730 -12.19 22.64 -16.81
CA VAL A 730 -11.93 24.01 -17.28
C VAL A 730 -13.11 24.95 -16.99
N SER A 731 -14.35 24.45 -17.02
CA SER A 731 -15.54 25.25 -16.69
C SER A 731 -15.70 25.57 -15.20
N VAL A 732 -15.07 24.78 -14.32
CA VAL A 732 -15.19 24.92 -12.85
C VAL A 732 -14.04 25.76 -12.26
N LEU A 733 -12.87 25.78 -12.92
CA LEU A 733 -11.69 26.50 -12.45
C LEU A 733 -11.79 28.01 -12.69
N SER A 734 -11.36 28.82 -11.71
CA SER A 734 -11.37 30.30 -11.78
C SER A 734 -10.63 30.87 -13.00
N TYR A 735 -9.49 30.26 -13.37
CA TYR A 735 -8.72 30.62 -14.55
C TYR A 735 -8.64 29.47 -15.57
N GLY A 736 -9.67 28.60 -15.64
CA GLY A 736 -9.59 27.32 -16.35
C GLY A 736 -9.08 27.39 -17.80
N LYS A 737 -9.57 28.34 -18.61
CA LYS A 737 -9.13 28.49 -20.01
C LYS A 737 -7.64 28.88 -20.11
N LEU A 738 -7.21 29.81 -19.26
CA LEU A 738 -5.82 30.27 -19.19
C LEU A 738 -4.91 29.16 -18.64
N ALA A 739 -5.35 28.48 -17.59
CA ALA A 739 -4.64 27.34 -16.98
C ALA A 739 -4.41 26.22 -17.99
N LYS A 740 -5.44 25.83 -18.75
CA LYS A 740 -5.29 24.85 -19.85
C LYS A 740 -4.29 25.34 -20.90
N ARG A 741 -4.42 26.59 -21.35
CA ARG A 741 -3.52 27.15 -22.38
C ARG A 741 -2.05 27.11 -21.95
N LEU A 742 -1.73 27.54 -20.73
CA LEU A 742 -0.36 27.53 -20.21
C LEU A 742 0.16 26.11 -20.01
N THR A 743 -0.68 25.22 -19.47
CA THR A 743 -0.39 23.78 -19.38
C THR A 743 -0.03 23.23 -20.75
N ASP A 744 -0.81 23.60 -21.76
CA ASP A 744 -0.65 23.06 -23.10
C ASP A 744 0.64 23.50 -23.77
N GLN A 745 1.00 24.78 -23.59
CA GLN A 745 2.26 25.35 -24.05
C GLN A 745 3.45 24.67 -23.35
N ALA A 746 3.41 24.51 -22.02
CA ALA A 746 4.48 23.86 -21.27
C ALA A 746 4.69 22.41 -21.73
N ILE A 747 3.61 21.66 -21.98
CA ILE A 747 3.68 20.29 -22.53
C ILE A 747 4.35 20.29 -23.92
N ASN A 748 3.98 21.20 -24.81
CA ASN A 748 4.58 21.28 -26.15
C ASN A 748 6.07 21.59 -26.09
N MET A 749 6.48 22.54 -25.24
CA MET A 749 7.90 22.88 -25.07
C MET A 749 8.74 21.73 -24.50
N CYS A 750 8.12 20.77 -23.81
CA CYS A 750 8.80 19.63 -23.20
C CYS A 750 8.62 18.31 -23.99
N ASP A 751 8.07 18.34 -25.21
CA ASP A 751 7.64 17.16 -25.97
C ASP A 751 8.75 16.29 -26.60
N HIS A 752 10.02 16.69 -26.40
CA HIS A 752 11.24 16.02 -26.84
C HIS A 752 11.20 14.49 -26.79
N MET A 753 10.63 13.92 -25.72
CA MET A 753 10.47 12.47 -25.59
C MET A 753 9.07 12.00 -25.97
N GLN A 754 8.05 12.61 -25.38
CA GLN A 754 6.63 12.29 -25.57
C GLN A 754 5.78 13.52 -25.25
N ASN A 755 4.79 13.80 -26.08
CA ASN A 755 3.74 14.77 -25.78
C ASN A 755 2.60 14.06 -25.03
N LEU A 756 2.22 14.57 -23.84
CA LEU A 756 1.22 13.92 -23.00
C LEU A 756 -0.16 13.84 -23.67
N ARG A 757 -0.61 14.92 -24.36
CA ARG A 757 -1.92 14.96 -25.02
C ARG A 757 -1.98 13.96 -26.17
N LYS A 758 -0.97 13.97 -27.03
CA LYS A 758 -0.85 13.00 -28.15
C LYS A 758 -0.80 11.56 -27.64
N ALA A 759 -0.11 11.30 -26.53
CA ALA A 759 -0.06 9.98 -25.92
C ALA A 759 -1.42 9.48 -25.42
N ILE A 760 -2.23 10.35 -24.81
CA ILE A 760 -3.60 9.98 -24.37
C ILE A 760 -4.44 9.61 -25.60
N TYR A 761 -4.35 10.38 -26.69
CA TYR A 761 -5.05 10.09 -27.94
C TYR A 761 -4.58 8.80 -28.61
N ASP A 762 -3.27 8.53 -28.66
CA ASP A 762 -2.71 7.28 -29.16
C ASP A 762 -3.25 6.07 -28.38
N TYR A 763 -3.37 6.18 -27.06
CA TYR A 763 -3.94 5.13 -26.23
C TYR A 763 -5.45 4.95 -26.46
N LYS A 764 -6.20 6.05 -26.63
CA LYS A 764 -7.62 5.98 -27.03
C LYS A 764 -7.79 5.19 -28.32
N LEU A 765 -7.04 5.53 -29.37
CA LEU A 765 -7.11 4.83 -30.65
C LEU A 765 -6.75 3.34 -30.51
N ARG A 766 -5.71 3.02 -29.73
CA ARG A 766 -5.37 1.61 -29.44
C ARG A 766 -6.51 0.86 -28.78
N LEU A 767 -7.21 1.46 -27.83
CA LEU A 767 -8.33 0.83 -27.13
C LEU A 767 -9.55 0.63 -28.05
N GLU A 768 -9.80 1.54 -28.98
CA GLU A 768 -10.88 1.43 -29.97
C GLU A 768 -10.62 0.33 -31.00
N THR A 769 -9.36 0.14 -31.38
CA THR A 769 -8.97 -0.94 -32.32
C THR A 769 -8.96 -2.33 -31.67
N MET A 770 -9.03 -2.43 -30.34
CA MET A 770 -9.06 -3.71 -29.64
C MET A 770 -10.48 -4.26 -29.59
N THR A 771 -10.69 -5.42 -30.23
CA THR A 771 -11.99 -6.11 -30.28
C THR A 771 -12.33 -6.90 -29.01
N ASP A 772 -11.34 -7.16 -28.14
CA ASP A 772 -11.48 -7.96 -26.92
C ASP A 772 -11.58 -7.06 -25.68
N HIS A 773 -12.72 -6.38 -25.57
CA HIS A 773 -13.08 -5.52 -24.44
C HIS A 773 -13.20 -6.38 -23.16
N GLY A 774 -12.16 -6.32 -22.31
CA GLY A 774 -12.10 -7.05 -21.04
C GLY A 774 -10.87 -7.93 -20.85
N SER A 775 -10.06 -8.15 -21.88
CA SER A 775 -8.78 -8.88 -21.79
C SER A 775 -7.77 -8.19 -20.86
N LYS A 776 -6.80 -8.95 -20.32
CA LYS A 776 -5.71 -8.39 -19.49
C LYS A 776 -4.95 -7.27 -20.21
N LYS A 777 -4.69 -7.46 -21.50
CA LYS A 777 -4.03 -6.47 -22.35
C LYS A 777 -4.87 -5.19 -22.46
N TRP A 778 -6.17 -5.32 -22.75
CA TRP A 778 -7.08 -4.16 -22.79
C TRP A 778 -7.10 -3.41 -21.46
N LYS A 779 -7.23 -4.12 -20.33
CA LYS A 779 -7.22 -3.51 -18.99
C LYS A 779 -5.93 -2.75 -18.69
N SER A 780 -4.78 -3.37 -18.96
CA SER A 780 -3.47 -2.71 -18.75
C SER A 780 -3.32 -1.45 -19.59
N VAL A 781 -3.72 -1.48 -20.85
CA VAL A 781 -3.63 -0.32 -21.74
C VAL A 781 -4.63 0.77 -21.34
N HIS A 782 -5.83 0.37 -20.90
CA HIS A 782 -6.85 1.27 -20.39
C HIS A 782 -6.37 1.99 -19.13
N GLU A 783 -5.79 1.26 -18.17
CA GLU A 783 -5.25 1.82 -16.95
C GLU A 783 -4.16 2.86 -17.21
N VAL A 784 -3.21 2.57 -18.11
CA VAL A 784 -2.16 3.53 -18.51
C VAL A 784 -2.77 4.77 -19.17
N ALA A 785 -3.77 4.60 -20.05
CA ALA A 785 -4.48 5.70 -20.68
C ALA A 785 -5.15 6.62 -19.65
N MET A 786 -5.80 6.02 -18.64
CA MET A 786 -6.43 6.72 -17.52
C MET A 786 -5.42 7.51 -16.71
N ASN A 787 -4.31 6.87 -16.35
CA ASN A 787 -3.25 7.49 -15.57
C ASN A 787 -2.66 8.72 -16.27
N TYR A 788 -2.54 8.69 -17.61
CA TYR A 788 -2.07 9.83 -18.39
C TYR A 788 -3.10 10.97 -18.46
N LEU A 789 -4.39 10.64 -18.60
CA LEU A 789 -5.47 11.62 -18.58
C LEU A 789 -5.58 12.31 -17.21
N VAL A 790 -5.50 11.54 -16.13
CA VAL A 790 -5.47 12.05 -14.74
C VAL A 790 -4.24 12.93 -14.52
N ARG A 791 -3.07 12.57 -15.06
CA ARG A 791 -1.88 13.42 -15.00
C ARG A 791 -2.10 14.77 -15.70
N TYR A 792 -2.71 14.77 -16.87
CA TYR A 792 -3.02 16.00 -17.59
C TYR A 792 -4.03 16.86 -16.82
N PHE A 793 -5.06 16.24 -16.24
CA PHE A 793 -6.01 16.90 -15.33
C PHE A 793 -5.29 17.61 -14.18
N TYR A 794 -4.42 16.93 -13.44
CA TYR A 794 -3.70 17.51 -12.30
C TYR A 794 -2.77 18.66 -12.70
N LEU A 795 -2.14 18.61 -13.88
CA LEU A 795 -1.30 19.71 -14.38
C LEU A 795 -2.13 20.98 -14.63
N ILE A 796 -3.35 20.85 -15.16
CA ILE A 796 -4.26 21.99 -15.36
C ILE A 796 -4.71 22.56 -14.01
N VAL A 797 -5.12 21.70 -13.08
CA VAL A 797 -5.52 22.10 -11.72
C VAL A 797 -4.38 22.84 -11.01
N PHE A 798 -3.18 22.29 -11.08
CA PHE A 798 -1.98 22.89 -10.50
C PHE A 798 -1.69 24.27 -11.10
N THR A 799 -1.82 24.41 -12.41
CA THR A 799 -1.65 25.70 -13.10
C THR A 799 -2.69 26.73 -12.63
N ASN A 800 -3.95 26.33 -12.45
CA ASN A 800 -4.97 27.22 -11.90
C ASN A 800 -4.65 27.67 -10.47
N TYR A 801 -4.20 26.75 -9.62
CA TYR A 801 -3.74 27.07 -8.27
C TYR A 801 -2.64 28.14 -8.30
N LEU A 802 -1.61 27.98 -9.15
CA LEU A 802 -0.54 28.99 -9.27
C LEU A 802 -1.07 30.36 -9.71
N LEU A 803 -2.09 30.40 -10.57
CA LEU A 803 -2.72 31.65 -11.02
C LEU A 803 -3.55 32.32 -9.91
N GLU A 804 -4.31 31.56 -9.12
CA GLU A 804 -5.08 32.07 -7.97
C GLU A 804 -4.17 32.67 -6.89
N GLU A 805 -3.07 31.99 -6.58
CA GLU A 805 -2.15 32.47 -5.57
C GLU A 805 -1.38 33.73 -6.04
N MET A 806 -0.96 33.81 -7.32
CA MET A 806 -0.37 35.04 -7.86
C MET A 806 -1.35 36.21 -7.89
N GLY A 807 -2.63 35.95 -8.20
CA GLY A 807 -3.68 36.97 -8.15
C GLY A 807 -3.91 37.53 -6.74
N SER A 808 -3.68 36.73 -5.71
CA SER A 808 -3.85 37.12 -4.30
C SER A 808 -2.69 37.97 -3.76
N ILE A 809 -1.48 37.84 -4.33
CA ILE A 809 -0.27 38.56 -3.89
C ILE A 809 -0.27 40.04 -4.32
N LYS A 810 -0.94 40.40 -5.42
CA LYS A 810 -1.04 41.80 -5.92
C LYS A 810 -1.74 42.80 -4.96
N GLY A 811 -2.25 42.36 -3.82
CA GLY A 811 -2.95 43.20 -2.84
C GLY A 811 -2.05 43.92 -1.81
N GLU A 812 -0.77 43.58 -1.70
CA GLU A 812 0.18 44.23 -0.77
C GLU A 812 1.38 44.79 -1.58
N GLU A 813 1.55 46.12 -1.60
CA GLU A 813 2.68 46.78 -2.27
C GLU A 813 4.00 46.49 -1.53
N ASP A 814 4.87 45.63 -2.06
CA ASP A 814 6.32 45.73 -1.82
C ASP A 814 7.20 45.04 -2.89
N ASP A 815 8.31 45.69 -3.25
CA ASP A 815 9.10 45.51 -4.49
C ASP A 815 10.12 44.34 -4.43
N ASN A 816 9.69 43.12 -4.04
CA ASN A 816 10.60 41.95 -3.98
C ASN A 816 9.92 40.58 -4.25
N SER A 817 9.64 40.31 -5.53
CA SER A 817 8.88 39.16 -6.07
C SER A 817 9.50 37.75 -5.91
N PHE A 818 10.48 37.55 -5.03
CA PHE A 818 11.03 36.22 -4.69
C PHE A 818 10.96 35.86 -3.20
N LYS A 819 10.58 36.81 -2.31
CA LYS A 819 10.46 36.54 -0.85
C LYS A 819 9.06 36.12 -0.40
N GLU A 820 8.04 36.26 -1.24
CA GLU A 820 6.63 36.12 -0.82
C GLU A 820 6.03 34.74 -1.03
N ALA A 821 6.76 33.82 -1.65
CA ALA A 821 6.31 32.44 -1.86
C ALA A 821 6.24 31.61 -0.55
N LYS A 822 6.73 32.15 0.58
CA LYS A 822 6.55 31.60 1.94
C LYS A 822 5.14 31.81 2.52
N LYS A 823 4.29 32.62 1.88
CA LYS A 823 2.89 32.85 2.29
C LYS A 823 1.85 32.03 1.49
N LEU A 824 2.28 31.26 0.49
CA LEU A 824 1.39 30.45 -0.36
C LEU A 824 0.72 29.34 0.46
N THR A 825 -0.58 29.13 0.26
CA THR A 825 -1.22 27.91 0.76
C THR A 825 -0.66 26.70 0.02
N THR A 826 -0.42 25.56 0.68
CA THR A 826 0.11 24.39 -0.04
C THR A 826 -0.90 23.90 -1.09
N PHE A 827 -0.45 23.40 -2.24
CA PHE A 827 -1.32 22.84 -3.28
C PHE A 827 -2.23 21.74 -2.71
N LYS A 828 -1.67 20.91 -1.83
CA LYS A 828 -2.41 19.87 -1.10
C LYS A 828 -3.56 20.42 -0.26
N GLU A 829 -3.32 21.49 0.51
CA GLU A 829 -4.36 22.13 1.33
C GLU A 829 -5.37 22.88 0.47
N TRP A 830 -4.92 23.60 -0.55
CA TRP A 830 -5.78 24.29 -1.51
C TRP A 830 -6.74 23.31 -2.19
N LEU A 831 -6.22 22.18 -2.69
CA LEU A 831 -7.03 21.17 -3.38
C LEU A 831 -8.05 20.50 -2.43
N LYS A 832 -7.66 20.25 -1.17
CA LYS A 832 -8.56 19.66 -0.15
C LYS A 832 -9.79 20.52 0.12
N ASN A 833 -9.67 21.84 -0.02
CA ASN A 833 -10.77 22.79 0.18
C ASN A 833 -11.68 22.95 -1.06
N ARG A 834 -11.30 22.39 -2.22
CA ARG A 834 -12.01 22.50 -3.50
C ARG A 834 -12.76 21.22 -3.84
N ARG A 835 -13.86 20.96 -3.13
CA ARG A 835 -14.68 19.74 -3.29
C ARG A 835 -15.20 19.56 -4.72
N GLU A 836 -15.48 20.64 -5.42
CA GLU A 836 -15.89 20.67 -6.81
C GLU A 836 -14.88 19.99 -7.76
N ILE A 837 -13.57 20.13 -7.49
CA ILE A 837 -12.50 19.49 -8.27
C ILE A 837 -12.38 18.00 -7.89
N VAL A 838 -12.37 17.70 -6.59
CA VAL A 838 -12.25 16.33 -6.06
C VAL A 838 -13.44 15.45 -6.47
N ASN A 839 -14.63 16.04 -6.57
CA ASN A 839 -15.84 15.37 -7.02
C ASN A 839 -15.77 14.94 -8.50
N ILE A 840 -15.10 15.72 -9.36
CA ILE A 840 -14.91 15.34 -10.78
C ILE A 840 -14.09 14.05 -10.90
N ILE A 841 -13.07 13.89 -10.05
CA ILE A 841 -12.20 12.70 -10.00
C ILE A 841 -12.92 11.48 -9.39
N SER A 842 -13.77 11.69 -8.37
CA SER A 842 -14.36 10.60 -7.58
C SER A 842 -15.72 10.08 -8.08
N LEU A 843 -16.49 10.88 -8.82
CA LEU A 843 -17.89 10.58 -9.15
C LEU A 843 -18.13 10.15 -10.61
N GLN A 844 -17.12 10.15 -11.47
CA GLN A 844 -17.31 9.79 -12.89
C GLN A 844 -16.54 8.53 -13.27
N SER A 845 -17.20 7.65 -14.03
CA SER A 845 -16.51 6.70 -14.90
C SER A 845 -15.66 7.53 -15.85
N PHE A 846 -14.34 7.44 -15.72
CA PHE A 846 -13.41 8.06 -16.66
C PHE A 846 -13.63 7.43 -18.04
N ASP A 847 -14.44 8.07 -18.85
CA ASP A 847 -14.69 7.63 -20.22
C ASP A 847 -13.71 8.37 -21.14
N LEU A 848 -12.96 7.61 -21.94
CA LEU A 848 -12.14 8.18 -23.02
C LEU A 848 -12.99 8.62 -24.22
N CYS A 849 -14.28 8.24 -24.21
CA CYS A 849 -15.29 8.57 -25.21
C CYS A 849 -15.94 9.94 -24.99
#